data_AF-A0A352BCN0-F1
#
_entry.id   AF-A0A352BCN0-F1
#
_cell.length_a   1.000
_cell.length_b   1.000
_cell.length_c   1.000
_cell.angle_alpha   90.00
_cell.angle_beta   90.00
_cell.angle_gamma   90.00
#
_symmetry.space_group_name_H-M   'P 1'
#
loop_
_entity.id
_entity.type
_entity.pdbx_description
1 polymer ?
#
loop_
_entity_poly.entity_id
_entity_poly.type
_entity_poly.pdbx_seq_one_letter_code
_entity_poly.pdbx_strand_id
1 'polypeptide(L)'
;MYKPLIYLEVRVLLSALPGVFIADSDSGGAKDILTAKAEFQKRNNSSKEVHSVEIQSSVLHKAAALVRAMGGSMEDSSQIEKLTAHLPEPPDDRNFKGFSVKVASNGSMDISFHQKAKKITIEEYRIEESTGHLTRSGGKAHMDWTYAGCPILRLRTSPVFEVGEEAELFLEELYTLMAYLKLITGDLAENSMRCNAYVALTNYPEKNGAIVKLRNLNSFNFVRKAINSELTRQEDILETGGTVESESRLWIEERTSTEPWQERGIQTVRFEPLNPAVTVDLTNAGSPALEVELPAARRNRIQKNYGLSRLRAQFICREKDRADYFEAAVNEGSSPLPTARWIAGELTRLLKEHGHSIKQTRITPSRFAGIISMLEQGKISSGIAKDLLQRIYSTGETPEDVVKNEKWTLLSTEQELMPSIERALEQNPKSAQSLKNGDMAPLDHLTGFVMKETGGRADPTVVKSLIKHRIHISVVYVLTMGGTITAQKLPDGTLAAGNPESIRPLTDCGEHFPVKIIPVCGMLSEETEPRDWASLIAEIKERMESGTANGIVVTHGTDTLPYTAALLFWLFGSADVPIVLTASTNLPEDGEQAKQNLSLALKTAREQKKGVFVAYNGELLSPLNLKFIGKKDGEFRNWNMKRPVFTYEGGISGHFQGVTSPDRSVMAQILNEAASSMISLRLYPGLAGKHMERLIARDSGISTVILELYASGTGNMRNSDYSLKPLLLQGRKSNVRFYCTSQQECSVDFSEYSTSANVWREGAVPMGSLTTESVTALYFASSLISDTAEELENLMETAIYSV
;
A
#
# COMPACT_ATOMS: atom_id res chain seq x y z
N MET A 1 -24.16 -10.90 18.72
CA MET A 1 -23.47 -10.20 17.62
C MET A 1 -23.89 -8.74 17.70
N TYR A 2 -22.94 -7.86 17.95
CA TYR A 2 -23.21 -6.43 18.02
C TYR A 2 -23.05 -5.79 16.64
N LYS A 3 -23.78 -4.69 16.41
CA LYS A 3 -23.68 -3.85 15.22
C LYS A 3 -23.31 -2.43 15.64
N PRO A 4 -22.16 -1.90 15.18
CA PRO A 4 -21.81 -0.50 15.38
C PRO A 4 -22.66 0.41 14.48
N LEU A 5 -23.06 1.55 15.04
CA LEU A 5 -23.77 2.63 14.36
C LEU A 5 -23.03 3.92 14.66
N ILE A 6 -22.12 4.29 13.75
CA ILE A 6 -21.28 5.48 13.92
C ILE A 6 -21.62 6.51 12.87
N TYR A 7 -21.82 7.75 13.31
CA TYR A 7 -21.89 8.91 12.44
C TYR A 7 -21.01 10.05 12.95
N LEU A 8 -20.60 10.90 12.02
CA LEU A 8 -19.79 12.07 12.24
C LEU A 8 -20.61 13.35 12.06
N GLU A 9 -20.33 14.33 12.93
CA GLU A 9 -20.64 15.74 12.69
C GLU A 9 -19.36 16.52 12.43
N VAL A 10 -19.16 16.87 11.17
CA VAL A 10 -17.99 17.61 10.70
C VAL A 10 -18.35 19.08 10.60
N ARG A 11 -17.46 19.96 11.05
CA ARG A 11 -17.57 21.42 10.93
C ARG A 11 -16.37 21.94 10.19
N VAL A 12 -16.63 22.72 9.14
CA VAL A 12 -15.60 23.28 8.26
C VAL A 12 -15.71 24.79 8.31
N LEU A 13 -14.62 25.47 8.64
CA LEU A 13 -14.53 26.93 8.57
C LEU A 13 -14.47 27.37 7.10
N LEU A 14 -15.49 28.09 6.61
CA LEU A 14 -15.57 28.54 5.22
C LEU A 14 -14.86 29.88 4.98
N SER A 15 -14.74 30.70 6.01
CA SER A 15 -14.06 32.01 5.97
C SER A 15 -13.52 32.34 7.35
N ALA A 16 -12.36 32.99 7.40
CA ALA A 16 -11.80 33.56 8.63
C ALA A 16 -12.35 34.98 8.91
N LEU A 17 -13.26 35.49 8.08
CA LEU A 17 -13.93 36.77 8.29
C LEU A 17 -15.25 36.57 9.04
N PRO A 18 -15.48 37.27 10.17
CA PRO A 18 -16.74 37.22 10.90
C PRO A 18 -17.87 37.93 10.12
N GLY A 19 -19.11 37.43 10.22
CA GLY A 19 -20.27 38.10 9.58
C GLY A 19 -21.14 37.23 8.67
N VAL A 20 -21.43 35.98 9.05
CA VAL A 20 -22.21 35.04 8.21
C VAL A 20 -23.59 35.57 7.80
N PHE A 21 -24.29 36.18 8.76
CA PHE A 21 -25.71 36.52 8.68
C PHE A 21 -25.97 38.04 8.66
N ILE A 22 -24.97 38.85 8.30
CA ILE A 22 -25.03 40.33 8.31
C ILE A 22 -24.72 40.87 6.91
N ALA A 23 -25.61 41.72 6.39
CA ALA A 23 -25.60 42.20 5.00
C ALA A 23 -24.52 43.22 4.61
N ASP A 24 -23.66 43.67 5.55
CA ASP A 24 -22.67 44.74 5.29
C ASP A 24 -21.24 44.22 5.41
N SER A 25 -20.67 43.69 4.32
CA SER A 25 -19.30 43.96 3.86
C SER A 25 -18.89 43.02 2.72
N ASP A 26 -18.85 43.57 1.50
CA ASP A 26 -18.05 43.03 0.41
C ASP A 26 -16.57 43.11 0.79
N SER A 27 -16.03 42.05 1.39
CA SER A 27 -14.59 41.82 1.36
C SER A 27 -14.32 40.35 1.04
N GLY A 28 -14.48 40.01 -0.25
CA GLY A 28 -14.27 38.68 -0.82
C GLY A 28 -12.80 38.23 -0.92
N GLY A 29 -11.98 38.46 0.10
CA GLY A 29 -10.57 38.05 0.14
C GLY A 29 -10.28 37.04 1.25
N ALA A 30 -9.51 36.00 0.96
CA ALA A 30 -8.86 35.18 1.98
C ALA A 30 -7.84 36.06 2.73
N LYS A 31 -8.14 36.41 3.99
CA LYS A 31 -7.23 37.17 4.85
C LYS A 31 -6.67 36.25 5.94
N ASP A 32 -5.46 36.54 6.41
CA ASP A 32 -4.74 35.76 7.42
C ASP A 32 -5.36 35.83 8.82
N ILE A 33 -4.83 35.03 9.76
CA ILE A 33 -5.31 34.93 11.15
C ILE A 33 -5.21 36.26 11.92
N LEU A 34 -4.22 37.10 11.58
CA LEU A 34 -4.02 38.40 12.19
C LEU A 34 -5.13 39.37 11.78
N THR A 35 -5.55 39.28 10.52
CA THR A 35 -6.64 40.09 9.99
C THR A 35 -7.99 39.65 10.54
N ALA A 36 -8.23 38.34 10.68
CA ALA A 36 -9.42 37.81 11.34
C ALA A 36 -9.58 38.37 12.77
N LYS A 37 -8.49 38.37 13.53
CA LYS A 37 -8.43 38.94 14.88
C LYS A 37 -8.69 40.45 14.90
N ALA A 38 -8.14 41.19 13.94
CA ALA A 38 -8.35 42.64 13.82
C ALA A 38 -9.81 42.99 13.45
N GLU A 39 -10.43 42.24 12.54
CA GLU A 39 -11.84 42.42 12.16
C GLU A 39 -12.79 42.03 13.29
N PHE A 40 -12.51 40.98 14.06
CA PHE A 40 -13.24 40.65 15.29
C PHE A 40 -13.23 41.82 16.29
N GLN A 41 -12.05 42.40 16.56
CA GLN A 41 -11.94 43.58 17.44
C GLN A 41 -12.68 44.80 16.90
N LYS A 42 -12.64 45.02 15.58
CA LYS A 42 -13.34 46.14 14.91
C LYS A 42 -14.86 45.98 14.97
N ARG A 43 -15.36 44.75 14.76
CA ARG A 43 -16.79 44.39 14.91
C ARG A 43 -17.29 44.64 16.33
N ASN A 44 -16.51 44.26 17.35
CA ASN A 44 -16.87 44.49 18.76
C ASN A 44 -16.97 45.99 19.12
N ASN A 45 -16.25 46.86 18.42
CA ASN A 45 -16.28 48.31 18.64
C ASN A 45 -17.37 49.04 17.83
N SER A 46 -18.12 48.36 16.96
CA SER A 46 -19.12 48.97 16.09
C SER A 46 -20.49 49.07 16.78
N SER A 47 -21.11 50.26 16.76
CA SER A 47 -22.41 50.56 17.39
C SER A 47 -23.63 50.25 16.49
N LYS A 48 -23.45 49.68 15.30
CA LYS A 48 -24.54 49.48 14.33
C LYS A 48 -25.42 48.29 14.73
N GLU A 49 -26.72 48.53 14.89
CA GLU A 49 -27.74 47.47 15.01
C GLU A 49 -27.98 46.81 13.64
N VAL A 50 -28.07 45.47 13.63
CA VAL A 50 -28.34 44.68 12.42
C VAL A 50 -29.84 44.73 12.11
N HIS A 51 -30.22 45.32 10.97
CA HIS A 51 -31.64 45.50 10.59
C HIS A 51 -32.20 44.42 9.64
N SER A 52 -31.34 43.64 8.95
CA SER A 52 -31.75 42.49 8.10
C SER A 52 -30.79 41.30 8.28
N VAL A 53 -31.33 40.08 8.22
CA VAL A 53 -30.57 38.83 8.40
C VAL A 53 -30.53 38.08 7.08
N GLU A 54 -29.37 38.06 6.42
CA GLU A 54 -29.14 37.39 5.13
C GLU A 54 -27.81 36.63 5.17
N ILE A 55 -27.72 35.52 4.44
CA ILE A 55 -26.46 34.77 4.32
C ILE A 55 -25.59 35.44 3.27
N GLN A 56 -24.32 35.72 3.60
CA GLN A 56 -23.34 36.20 2.62
C GLN A 56 -23.29 35.30 1.37
N SER A 57 -23.45 35.88 0.18
CA SER A 57 -23.49 35.12 -1.08
C SER A 57 -22.22 34.30 -1.33
N SER A 58 -21.05 34.78 -0.92
CA SER A 58 -19.79 34.06 -1.05
C SER A 58 -19.72 32.79 -0.19
N VAL A 59 -20.34 32.80 1.00
CA VAL A 59 -20.45 31.63 1.89
C VAL A 59 -21.43 30.62 1.31
N LEU A 60 -22.58 31.10 0.83
CA LEU A 60 -23.59 30.26 0.22
C LEU A 60 -23.07 29.58 -1.06
N HIS A 61 -22.31 30.30 -1.88
CA HIS A 61 -21.65 29.76 -3.07
C HIS A 61 -20.65 28.64 -2.74
N LYS A 62 -19.81 28.84 -1.71
CA LYS A 62 -18.88 27.80 -1.21
C LYS A 62 -19.61 26.55 -0.73
N ALA A 63 -20.70 26.72 0.00
CA ALA A 63 -21.53 25.60 0.44
C ALA A 63 -22.15 24.86 -0.76
N ALA A 64 -22.70 25.59 -1.73
CA ALA A 64 -23.30 25.02 -2.93
C ALA A 64 -22.29 24.21 -3.77
N ALA A 65 -21.05 24.69 -3.89
CA ALA A 65 -19.98 23.98 -4.60
C ALA A 65 -19.67 22.61 -3.96
N LEU A 66 -19.55 22.55 -2.62
CA LEU A 66 -19.30 21.30 -1.91
C LEU A 66 -20.48 20.33 -1.99
N VAL A 67 -21.71 20.85 -1.80
CA VAL A 67 -22.95 20.07 -1.91
C VAL A 67 -23.06 19.44 -3.30
N ARG A 68 -22.84 20.24 -4.36
CA ARG A 68 -22.85 19.76 -5.75
C ARG A 68 -21.78 18.71 -6.01
N ALA A 69 -20.55 18.91 -5.51
CA ALA A 69 -19.47 17.94 -5.67
C ALA A 69 -19.76 16.59 -5.01
N MET A 70 -20.57 16.58 -3.95
CA MET A 70 -21.07 15.37 -3.29
C MET A 70 -22.43 14.89 -3.84
N GLY A 71 -22.96 15.51 -4.89
CA GLY A 71 -24.25 15.15 -5.48
C GLY A 71 -25.48 15.42 -4.60
N GLY A 72 -25.37 16.34 -3.63
CA GLY A 72 -26.49 16.75 -2.78
C GLY A 72 -27.42 17.78 -3.43
N SER A 73 -28.50 18.11 -2.74
CA SER A 73 -29.54 19.06 -3.18
C SER A 73 -29.61 20.26 -2.23
N MET A 74 -29.48 21.47 -2.77
CA MET A 74 -29.71 22.72 -2.04
C MET A 74 -31.21 22.90 -1.77
N GLU A 75 -31.55 23.50 -0.64
CA GLU A 75 -32.91 23.93 -0.32
C GLU A 75 -33.20 25.29 -1.02
N ASP A 76 -34.45 25.57 -1.40
CA ASP A 76 -34.82 26.86 -2.01
C ASP A 76 -34.93 27.99 -0.97
N SER A 77 -35.40 27.66 0.23
CA SER A 77 -35.47 28.57 1.37
C SER A 77 -35.41 27.78 2.67
N SER A 78 -34.97 28.42 3.75
CA SER A 78 -34.95 27.79 5.09
C SER A 78 -35.16 28.83 6.18
N GLN A 79 -35.75 28.38 7.29
CA GLN A 79 -35.85 29.19 8.50
C GLN A 79 -34.48 29.28 9.20
N ILE A 80 -34.21 30.45 9.78
CA ILE A 80 -33.11 30.64 10.71
C ILE A 80 -33.54 30.12 12.09
N GLU A 81 -32.65 29.36 12.70
CA GLU A 81 -32.81 28.84 14.04
C GLU A 81 -31.64 29.29 14.92
N LYS A 82 -31.85 29.31 16.23
CA LYS A 82 -30.82 29.51 17.21
C LYS A 82 -30.36 28.15 17.76
N LEU A 83 -29.05 27.97 17.89
CA LEU A 83 -28.48 26.84 18.59
C LEU A 83 -28.91 26.88 20.07
N THR A 84 -29.39 25.76 20.58
CA THR A 84 -29.79 25.62 21.99
C THR A 84 -28.60 25.18 22.87
N ALA A 85 -28.77 25.29 24.19
CA ALA A 85 -27.77 25.16 25.25
C ALA A 85 -26.94 26.43 25.52
N HIS A 86 -26.36 26.51 26.73
CA HIS A 86 -25.46 27.58 27.16
C HIS A 86 -24.18 27.58 26.29
N LEU A 87 -24.25 28.22 25.14
CA LEU A 87 -23.08 28.46 24.31
C LEU A 87 -22.17 29.43 25.05
N PRO A 88 -20.85 29.17 25.07
CA PRO A 88 -19.92 30.18 25.52
C PRO A 88 -20.05 31.37 24.55
N GLU A 89 -20.38 32.54 25.09
CA GLU A 89 -20.51 33.79 24.33
C GLU A 89 -19.20 34.58 24.37
N PRO A 90 -18.71 35.10 23.22
CA PRO A 90 -17.53 35.96 23.19
C PRO A 90 -17.75 37.20 24.06
N PRO A 91 -16.82 37.54 24.98
CA PRO A 91 -16.90 38.78 25.74
C PRO A 91 -16.88 39.96 24.76
N ASP A 92 -17.88 40.82 24.84
CA ASP A 92 -18.02 42.08 24.09
C ASP A 92 -18.43 41.99 22.59
N ASP A 93 -18.88 40.84 22.06
CA ASP A 93 -19.52 40.78 20.71
C ASP A 93 -21.06 40.78 20.80
N ARG A 94 -21.67 41.96 20.70
CA ARG A 94 -23.15 42.13 20.74
C ARG A 94 -23.87 41.54 19.51
N ASN A 95 -23.13 41.23 18.45
CA ASN A 95 -23.65 40.78 17.17
C ASN A 95 -23.60 39.25 17.01
N PHE A 96 -22.93 38.52 17.89
CA PHE A 96 -23.00 37.06 17.92
C PHE A 96 -24.41 36.61 18.34
N LYS A 97 -25.11 35.87 17.47
CA LYS A 97 -26.48 35.40 17.74
C LYS A 97 -26.59 33.88 17.88
N GLY A 98 -25.59 33.13 17.41
CA GLY A 98 -25.59 31.67 17.42
C GLY A 98 -26.56 31.09 16.40
N PHE A 99 -26.72 31.78 15.27
CA PHE A 99 -27.65 31.38 14.22
C PHE A 99 -27.17 30.13 13.46
N SER A 100 -28.14 29.34 13.02
CA SER A 100 -27.96 28.17 12.17
C SER A 100 -29.09 28.08 11.15
N VAL A 101 -28.76 27.63 9.94
CA VAL A 101 -29.72 27.44 8.87
C VAL A 101 -29.38 26.16 8.10
N LYS A 102 -30.38 25.33 7.83
CA LYS A 102 -30.23 24.17 6.95
C LYS A 102 -30.23 24.64 5.50
N VAL A 103 -29.19 24.27 4.75
CA VAL A 103 -29.01 24.76 3.36
C VAL A 103 -29.06 23.67 2.31
N ALA A 104 -28.82 22.40 2.67
CA ALA A 104 -28.86 21.29 1.74
C ALA A 104 -29.06 19.95 2.45
N SER A 105 -29.36 18.91 1.67
CA SER A 105 -29.48 17.52 2.11
C SER A 105 -29.07 16.53 1.01
N ASN A 106 -29.05 15.23 1.33
CA ASN A 106 -28.90 14.11 0.39
C ASN A 106 -27.59 14.05 -0.41
N GLY A 107 -26.47 14.48 0.16
CA GLY A 107 -25.15 14.31 -0.47
C GLY A 107 -24.55 12.93 -0.22
N SER A 108 -23.45 12.61 -0.87
CA SER A 108 -22.69 11.39 -0.61
C SER A 108 -21.23 11.47 -1.06
N MET A 109 -20.40 10.62 -0.46
CA MET A 109 -19.00 10.44 -0.82
C MET A 109 -18.60 8.98 -0.67
N ASP A 110 -17.85 8.46 -1.63
CA ASP A 110 -17.31 7.11 -1.55
C ASP A 110 -15.94 7.12 -0.87
N ILE A 111 -15.74 6.18 0.06
CA ILE A 111 -14.43 5.83 0.60
C ILE A 111 -14.01 4.47 0.08
N SER A 112 -12.71 4.21 0.02
CA SER A 112 -12.20 2.88 -0.35
C SER A 112 -11.53 2.20 0.83
N PHE A 113 -12.15 1.13 1.34
CA PHE A 113 -11.72 0.36 2.49
C PHE A 113 -11.59 -1.11 2.08
N HIS A 114 -10.43 -1.76 2.36
CA HIS A 114 -10.11 -3.12 1.89
C HIS A 114 -10.48 -3.40 0.43
N GLN A 115 -10.10 -2.48 -0.47
CA GLN A 115 -10.36 -2.56 -1.92
C GLN A 115 -11.84 -2.50 -2.32
N LYS A 116 -12.74 -2.11 -1.41
CA LYS A 116 -14.16 -1.93 -1.68
C LYS A 116 -14.56 -0.47 -1.56
N ALA A 117 -15.39 -0.02 -2.49
CA ALA A 117 -16.05 1.27 -2.36
C ALA A 117 -17.20 1.15 -1.35
N LYS A 118 -17.19 2.00 -0.34
CA LYS A 118 -18.30 2.18 0.62
C LYS A 118 -18.84 3.60 0.48
N LYS A 119 -20.14 3.71 0.22
CA LYS A 119 -20.82 5.00 0.05
C LYS A 119 -21.24 5.56 1.40
N ILE A 120 -20.73 6.74 1.75
CA ILE A 120 -21.10 7.49 2.95
C ILE A 120 -22.10 8.55 2.56
N THR A 121 -23.31 8.51 3.13
CA THR A 121 -24.36 9.49 2.84
C THR A 121 -24.24 10.69 3.80
N ILE A 122 -24.45 11.90 3.29
CA ILE A 122 -24.55 13.13 4.06
C ILE A 122 -26.03 13.50 4.16
N GLU A 123 -26.59 13.41 5.36
CA GLU A 123 -28.01 13.64 5.62
C GLU A 123 -28.33 15.14 5.60
N GLU A 124 -27.44 15.97 6.15
CA GLU A 124 -27.73 17.38 6.41
C GLU A 124 -26.48 18.26 6.26
N TYR A 125 -26.69 19.42 5.63
CA TYR A 125 -25.74 20.53 5.57
C TYR A 125 -26.35 21.76 6.23
N ARG A 126 -25.62 22.39 7.15
CA ARG A 126 -26.02 23.63 7.80
C ARG A 126 -24.94 24.68 7.77
N ILE A 127 -25.32 25.92 7.57
CA ILE A 127 -24.45 27.07 7.84
C ILE A 127 -24.70 27.50 9.29
N GLU A 128 -23.63 27.58 10.09
CA GLU A 128 -23.64 27.95 11.52
C GLU A 128 -22.69 29.15 11.76
N GLU A 129 -23.02 30.00 12.73
CA GLU A 129 -22.04 30.91 13.33
C GLU A 129 -21.10 30.12 14.26
N SER A 130 -19.80 30.26 14.05
CA SER A 130 -18.78 29.68 14.93
C SER A 130 -18.86 30.24 16.34
N THR A 131 -18.82 29.37 17.35
CA THR A 131 -18.82 29.74 18.78
C THR A 131 -17.41 29.92 19.35
N GLY A 132 -16.37 29.97 18.51
CA GLY A 132 -14.97 29.89 18.96
C GLY A 132 -14.52 28.46 19.25
N HIS A 133 -13.41 28.32 19.96
CA HIS A 133 -12.75 27.04 20.23
C HIS A 133 -12.36 26.91 21.69
N LEU A 134 -12.83 25.85 22.35
CA LEU A 134 -12.43 25.52 23.71
C LEU A 134 -11.42 24.37 23.67
N THR A 135 -10.21 24.61 24.14
CA THR A 135 -9.19 23.58 24.36
C THR A 135 -8.97 23.35 25.85
N ARG A 136 -8.52 22.15 26.20
CA ARG A 136 -8.05 21.85 27.55
C ARG A 136 -6.62 21.34 27.48
N SER A 137 -5.76 21.89 28.31
CA SER A 137 -4.35 21.49 28.42
C SER A 137 -3.89 21.74 29.86
N GLY A 138 -3.12 20.81 30.43
CA GLY A 138 -2.58 20.94 31.79
C GLY A 138 -3.64 21.17 32.88
N GLY A 139 -4.84 20.58 32.73
CA GLY A 139 -5.95 20.74 33.68
C GLY A 139 -6.70 22.07 33.60
N LYS A 140 -6.31 22.99 32.70
CA LYS A 140 -6.99 24.29 32.47
C LYS A 140 -7.80 24.26 31.19
N ALA A 141 -8.85 25.08 31.13
CA ALA A 141 -9.63 25.32 29.92
C ALA A 141 -9.25 26.67 29.31
N HIS A 142 -8.97 26.69 28.01
CA HIS A 142 -8.59 27.87 27.23
C HIS A 142 -9.65 28.10 26.15
N MET A 143 -10.31 29.26 26.19
CA MET A 143 -11.28 29.65 25.17
C MET A 143 -10.64 30.60 24.17
N ASP A 144 -10.59 30.18 22.91
CA ASP A 144 -10.12 30.95 21.77
C ASP A 144 -11.31 31.48 20.96
N TRP A 145 -11.50 32.79 21.01
CA TRP A 145 -12.56 33.52 20.32
C TRP A 145 -12.20 33.97 18.91
N THR A 146 -11.00 33.66 18.41
CA THR A 146 -10.47 34.18 17.12
C THR A 146 -11.43 33.97 15.96
N TYR A 147 -12.18 32.86 15.97
CA TYR A 147 -13.13 32.51 14.91
C TYR A 147 -14.59 32.67 15.32
N ALA A 148 -14.92 33.30 16.45
CA ALA A 148 -16.31 33.50 16.84
C ALA A 148 -17.06 34.35 15.78
N GLY A 149 -18.29 33.98 15.43
CA GLY A 149 -19.09 34.65 14.40
C GLY A 149 -18.65 34.42 12.95
N CYS A 150 -17.61 33.59 12.71
CA CYS A 150 -17.19 33.19 11.37
C CYS A 150 -18.10 32.09 10.78
N PRO A 151 -18.24 31.99 9.44
CA PRO A 151 -19.10 31.00 8.79
C PRO A 151 -18.52 29.61 8.86
N ILE A 152 -19.29 28.69 9.42
CA ILE A 152 -19.00 27.26 9.45
C ILE A 152 -20.06 26.50 8.64
N LEU A 153 -19.60 25.56 7.82
CA LEU A 153 -20.45 24.53 7.24
C LEU A 153 -20.39 23.28 8.12
N ARG A 154 -21.53 22.90 8.72
CA ARG A 154 -21.71 21.63 9.41
C ARG A 154 -22.26 20.60 8.45
N LEU A 155 -21.61 19.44 8.41
CA LEU A 155 -22.06 18.24 7.72
C LEU A 155 -22.42 17.16 8.73
N ARG A 156 -23.55 16.48 8.53
CA ARG A 156 -23.93 15.29 9.28
C ARG A 156 -23.98 14.09 8.35
N THR A 157 -23.18 13.08 8.65
CA THR A 157 -23.19 11.80 7.94
C THR A 157 -24.31 10.89 8.45
N SER A 158 -24.73 9.92 7.64
CA SER A 158 -25.57 8.80 8.08
C SER A 158 -24.79 7.86 9.01
N PRO A 159 -25.45 7.12 9.92
CA PRO A 159 -24.79 6.16 10.82
C PRO A 159 -24.37 4.87 10.12
N VAL A 160 -23.37 4.97 9.23
CA VAL A 160 -22.92 3.88 8.34
C VAL A 160 -21.48 3.43 8.60
N PHE A 161 -20.73 4.15 9.43
CA PHE A 161 -19.39 3.75 9.78
C PHE A 161 -19.44 2.58 10.77
N GLU A 162 -18.57 1.60 10.56
CA GLU A 162 -18.49 0.40 11.40
C GLU A 162 -17.25 0.41 12.30
N VAL A 163 -16.17 1.03 11.83
CA VAL A 163 -14.89 1.16 12.55
C VAL A 163 -14.30 2.55 12.35
N GLY A 164 -13.37 2.94 13.23
CA GLY A 164 -12.71 4.25 13.20
C GLY A 164 -11.89 4.49 11.93
N GLU A 165 -11.35 3.45 11.30
CA GLU A 165 -10.58 3.51 10.05
C GLU A 165 -11.42 4.07 8.89
N GLU A 166 -12.69 3.65 8.80
CA GLU A 166 -13.60 4.17 7.76
C GLU A 166 -13.89 5.67 7.96
N ALA A 167 -14.03 6.09 9.22
CA ALA A 167 -14.25 7.49 9.58
C ALA A 167 -13.03 8.37 9.26
N GLU A 168 -11.80 7.87 9.53
CA GLU A 168 -10.56 8.56 9.17
C GLU A 168 -10.44 8.72 7.65
N LEU A 169 -10.66 7.65 6.88
CA LEU A 169 -10.63 7.69 5.41
C LEU A 169 -11.64 8.67 4.83
N PHE A 170 -12.85 8.73 5.40
CA PHE A 170 -13.86 9.71 4.98
C PHE A 170 -13.40 11.15 5.24
N LEU A 171 -12.81 11.43 6.40
CA LEU A 171 -12.32 12.76 6.72
C LEU A 171 -11.14 13.16 5.81
N GLU A 172 -10.23 12.24 5.49
CA GLU A 172 -9.14 12.49 4.53
C GLU A 172 -9.65 12.79 3.12
N GLU A 173 -10.63 12.04 2.62
CA GLU A 173 -11.23 12.27 1.29
C GLU A 173 -12.05 13.56 1.25
N LEU A 174 -12.80 13.87 2.32
CA LEU A 174 -13.53 15.13 2.45
C LEU A 174 -12.56 16.32 2.46
N TYR A 175 -11.48 16.22 3.22
CA TYR A 175 -10.43 17.23 3.24
C TYR A 175 -9.82 17.45 1.85
N THR A 176 -9.47 16.36 1.16
CA THR A 176 -8.91 16.40 -0.20
C THR A 176 -9.89 17.05 -1.18
N LEU A 177 -11.18 16.71 -1.12
CA LEU A 177 -12.21 17.31 -1.96
C LEU A 177 -12.31 18.83 -1.72
N MET A 178 -12.35 19.26 -0.46
CA MET A 178 -12.43 20.68 -0.12
C MET A 178 -11.20 21.45 -0.56
N ALA A 179 -10.00 20.85 -0.48
CA ALA A 179 -8.77 21.44 -1.00
C ALA A 179 -8.84 21.63 -2.52
N TYR A 180 -9.36 20.65 -3.26
CA TYR A 180 -9.54 20.74 -4.71
C TYR A 180 -10.49 21.85 -5.11
N LEU A 181 -11.59 22.01 -4.36
CA LEU A 181 -12.57 23.07 -4.53
C LEU A 181 -12.09 24.43 -4.00
N LYS A 182 -10.87 24.52 -3.43
CA LYS A 182 -10.29 25.72 -2.81
C LYS A 182 -11.17 26.32 -1.70
N LEU A 183 -11.89 25.46 -0.98
CA LEU A 183 -12.76 25.88 0.13
C LEU A 183 -11.99 26.08 1.44
N ILE A 184 -10.83 25.43 1.54
CA ILE A 184 -9.88 25.56 2.64
C ILE A 184 -8.59 26.19 2.10
N THR A 185 -8.02 27.17 2.81
CA THR A 185 -6.88 27.98 2.34
C THR A 185 -5.74 28.02 3.37
N GLY A 186 -4.49 27.83 2.92
CA GLY A 186 -3.26 28.17 3.65
C GLY A 186 -3.12 27.55 5.04
N ASP A 187 -2.37 28.22 5.94
CA ASP A 187 -2.04 27.83 7.33
C ASP A 187 -3.24 27.41 8.21
N LEU A 188 -4.47 27.58 7.73
CA LEU A 188 -5.70 27.12 8.38
C LEU A 188 -6.00 25.64 8.10
N ALA A 189 -5.32 25.00 7.15
CA ALA A 189 -5.50 23.62 6.70
C ALA A 189 -5.76 22.63 7.86
N GLU A 190 -4.84 22.55 8.83
CA GLU A 190 -4.90 21.57 9.91
C GLU A 190 -6.00 21.85 10.95
N ASN A 191 -6.48 23.10 11.06
CA ASN A 191 -7.47 23.53 12.05
C ASN A 191 -8.84 23.93 11.44
N SER A 192 -8.96 23.85 10.12
CA SER A 192 -10.14 24.27 9.36
C SER A 192 -11.31 23.31 9.49
N MET A 193 -11.03 22.03 9.76
CA MET A 193 -12.03 20.98 9.91
C MET A 193 -12.00 20.39 11.31
N ARG A 194 -13.18 20.30 11.93
CA ARG A 194 -13.38 19.74 13.26
C ARG A 194 -14.43 18.66 13.20
N CYS A 195 -14.28 17.62 14.02
CA CYS A 195 -15.20 16.49 14.02
C CYS A 195 -15.63 16.14 15.44
N ASN A 196 -16.91 15.82 15.62
CA ASN A 196 -17.35 14.98 16.73
C ASN A 196 -17.84 13.65 16.14
N ALA A 197 -17.51 12.55 16.81
CA ALA A 197 -18.03 11.23 16.45
C ALA A 197 -19.15 10.85 17.43
N TYR A 198 -20.18 10.19 16.92
CA TYR A 198 -21.28 9.64 17.70
C TYR A 198 -21.26 8.13 17.50
N VAL A 199 -21.05 7.41 18.59
CA VAL A 199 -20.78 5.98 18.60
C VAL A 199 -21.86 5.28 19.41
N ALA A 200 -22.52 4.30 18.80
CA ALA A 200 -23.42 3.39 19.47
C ALA A 200 -23.15 1.96 19.01
N LEU A 201 -23.12 1.04 19.96
CA LEU A 201 -23.05 -0.40 19.73
C LEU A 201 -24.38 -1.02 20.13
N THR A 202 -25.00 -1.77 19.22
CA THR A 202 -26.36 -2.30 19.37
C THR A 202 -26.39 -3.82 19.19
N ASN A 203 -27.29 -4.54 19.87
CA ASN A 203 -27.50 -5.96 19.57
C ASN A 203 -28.10 -6.10 18.17
N TYR A 204 -27.51 -6.92 17.30
CA TYR A 204 -28.14 -7.21 16.01
C TYR A 204 -29.37 -8.11 16.20
N PRO A 205 -30.54 -7.79 15.61
CA PRO A 205 -30.84 -6.74 14.62
C PRO A 205 -31.49 -5.46 15.18
N GLU A 206 -31.46 -5.26 16.50
CA GLU A 206 -32.02 -4.07 17.16
C GLU A 206 -31.34 -2.79 16.67
N LYS A 207 -32.11 -1.70 16.54
CA LYS A 207 -31.63 -0.41 16.03
C LYS A 207 -31.44 0.64 17.12
N ASN A 208 -31.77 0.32 18.36
CA ASN A 208 -31.79 1.28 19.46
C ASN A 208 -30.66 0.96 20.43
N GLY A 209 -29.68 1.87 20.53
CA GLY A 209 -28.64 1.84 21.55
C GLY A 209 -28.41 3.24 22.09
N ALA A 210 -27.83 3.33 23.29
CA ALA A 210 -27.35 4.58 23.81
C ALA A 210 -26.24 5.15 22.90
N ILE A 211 -26.28 6.46 22.68
CA ILE A 211 -25.33 7.13 21.78
C ILE A 211 -24.34 7.91 22.63
N VAL A 212 -23.07 7.57 22.50
CA VAL A 212 -21.97 8.30 23.11
C VAL A 212 -21.41 9.32 22.12
N LYS A 213 -21.37 10.58 22.53
CA LYS A 213 -20.76 11.67 21.75
C LYS A 213 -19.31 11.85 22.16
N LEU A 214 -18.39 11.52 21.27
CA LEU A 214 -16.96 11.76 21.43
C LEU A 214 -16.59 13.18 21.02
N ARG A 215 -15.81 13.85 21.86
CA ARG A 215 -15.32 15.23 21.71
C ARG A 215 -13.79 15.28 21.87
N ASN A 216 -13.21 16.45 21.59
CA ASN A 216 -11.76 16.69 21.63
C ASN A 216 -10.96 15.86 20.60
N LEU A 217 -11.53 15.70 19.39
CA LEU A 217 -10.93 14.93 18.30
C LEU A 217 -10.14 15.88 17.38
N ASN A 218 -8.94 16.24 17.80
CA ASN A 218 -8.12 17.27 17.15
C ASN A 218 -7.36 16.80 15.90
N SER A 219 -7.39 15.50 15.57
CA SER A 219 -6.82 14.94 14.34
C SER A 219 -7.68 13.79 13.83
N PHE A 220 -7.58 13.43 12.55
CA PHE A 220 -8.34 12.29 12.00
C PHE A 220 -7.90 10.96 12.63
N ASN A 221 -6.61 10.84 12.97
CA ASN A 221 -6.09 9.71 13.75
C ASN A 221 -6.73 9.63 15.14
N PHE A 222 -6.99 10.77 15.80
CA PHE A 222 -7.72 10.77 17.08
C PHE A 222 -9.17 10.37 16.90
N VAL A 223 -9.82 10.75 15.79
CA VAL A 223 -11.18 10.27 15.47
C VAL A 223 -11.17 8.74 15.38
N ARG A 224 -10.24 8.14 14.61
CA ARG A 224 -10.11 6.68 14.51
C ARG A 224 -9.91 6.03 15.88
N LYS A 225 -8.89 6.48 16.63
CA LYS A 225 -8.53 5.89 17.92
C LYS A 225 -9.66 6.01 18.95
N ALA A 226 -10.33 7.17 19.01
CA ALA A 226 -11.41 7.40 19.95
C ALA A 226 -12.65 6.54 19.63
N ILE A 227 -13.01 6.41 18.35
CA ILE A 227 -14.10 5.53 17.93
C ILE A 227 -13.81 4.09 18.32
N ASN A 228 -12.62 3.57 17.98
CA ASN A 228 -12.27 2.18 18.28
C ASN A 228 -12.20 1.91 19.78
N SER A 229 -11.60 2.82 20.56
CA SER A 229 -11.58 2.73 22.03
C SER A 229 -13.00 2.72 22.63
N GLU A 230 -13.90 3.55 22.10
CA GLU A 230 -15.28 3.61 22.58
C GLU A 230 -16.10 2.38 22.17
N LEU A 231 -15.88 1.83 20.97
CA LEU A 231 -16.50 0.56 20.55
C LEU A 231 -16.11 -0.57 21.51
N THR A 232 -14.81 -0.75 21.79
CA THR A 232 -14.33 -1.76 22.73
C THR A 232 -14.93 -1.55 24.12
N ARG A 233 -14.99 -0.31 24.62
CA ARG A 233 -15.60 -0.01 25.92
C ARG A 233 -17.08 -0.38 25.99
N GLN A 234 -17.85 -0.07 24.94
CA GLN A 234 -19.27 -0.42 24.88
C GLN A 234 -19.47 -1.93 24.79
N GLU A 235 -18.62 -2.62 24.02
CA GLU A 235 -18.62 -4.08 23.93
C GLU A 235 -18.38 -4.71 25.30
N ASP A 236 -17.34 -4.32 26.03
CA ASP A 236 -17.02 -4.82 27.37
C ASP A 236 -18.20 -4.66 28.36
N ILE A 237 -18.88 -3.51 28.33
CA ILE A 237 -20.05 -3.24 29.18
C ILE A 237 -21.22 -4.14 28.80
N LEU A 238 -21.49 -4.30 27.51
CA LEU A 238 -22.62 -5.11 27.04
C LEU A 238 -22.36 -6.61 27.28
N GLU A 239 -21.13 -7.10 27.07
CA GLU A 239 -20.74 -8.49 27.33
C GLU A 239 -20.82 -8.88 28.81
N THR A 240 -20.57 -7.93 29.71
CA THR A 240 -20.70 -8.12 31.17
C THR A 240 -22.14 -7.96 31.68
N GLY A 241 -23.12 -7.76 30.78
CA GLY A 241 -24.53 -7.60 31.12
C GLY A 241 -24.89 -6.20 31.65
N GLY A 242 -23.98 -5.24 31.53
CA GLY A 242 -24.22 -3.84 31.85
C GLY A 242 -25.05 -3.11 30.78
N THR A 243 -25.27 -1.82 31.01
CA THR A 243 -25.99 -0.94 30.05
C THR A 243 -25.12 0.27 29.73
N VAL A 244 -25.05 0.62 28.45
CA VAL A 244 -24.39 1.84 28.00
C VAL A 244 -25.38 2.99 28.18
N GLU A 245 -24.94 4.10 28.77
CA GLU A 245 -25.73 5.32 28.92
C GLU A 245 -25.38 6.35 27.84
N SER A 246 -26.34 7.21 27.48
CA SER A 246 -26.08 8.30 26.52
C SER A 246 -25.37 9.43 27.22
N GLU A 247 -24.13 9.69 26.84
CA GLU A 247 -23.29 10.72 27.44
C GLU A 247 -22.36 11.37 26.40
N SER A 248 -21.72 12.47 26.78
CA SER A 248 -20.59 13.03 26.06
C SER A 248 -19.30 12.66 26.77
N ARG A 249 -18.32 12.14 26.02
CA ARG A 249 -17.00 11.75 26.52
C ARG A 249 -15.90 12.52 25.79
N LEU A 250 -14.78 12.76 26.47
CA LEU A 250 -13.59 13.40 25.92
C LEU A 250 -12.54 12.37 25.55
N TRP A 251 -11.92 12.51 24.39
CA TRP A 251 -10.71 11.77 24.05
C TRP A 251 -9.51 12.33 24.81
N ILE A 252 -8.79 11.45 25.51
CA ILE A 252 -7.55 11.75 26.25
C ILE A 252 -6.38 11.06 25.54
N GLU A 253 -5.55 11.85 24.87
CA GLU A 253 -4.46 11.33 24.03
C GLU A 253 -3.44 10.54 24.83
N GLU A 254 -3.03 11.05 26.00
CA GLU A 254 -1.97 10.48 26.84
C GLU A 254 -2.35 9.10 27.40
N ARG A 255 -3.65 8.85 27.55
CA ARG A 255 -4.21 7.59 28.07
C ARG A 255 -4.77 6.70 26.97
N THR A 256 -4.84 7.20 25.74
CA THR A 256 -5.48 6.51 24.60
C THR A 256 -6.88 5.99 24.94
N SER A 257 -7.67 6.76 25.68
CA SER A 257 -8.99 6.36 26.18
C SER A 257 -9.99 7.52 26.21
N THR A 258 -11.27 7.20 26.42
CA THR A 258 -12.35 8.18 26.56
C THR A 258 -12.72 8.37 28.04
N GLU A 259 -12.95 9.61 28.48
CA GLU A 259 -13.38 9.94 29.85
C GLU A 259 -14.78 10.60 29.86
N PRO A 260 -15.64 10.31 30.85
CA PRO A 260 -16.94 10.97 31.00
C PRO A 260 -16.78 12.49 31.12
N TRP A 261 -17.67 13.25 30.48
CA TRP A 261 -17.67 14.72 30.56
C TRP A 261 -19.03 15.31 30.91
N GLN A 262 -20.10 14.87 30.24
CA GLN A 262 -21.44 15.41 30.46
C GLN A 262 -22.51 14.36 30.13
N GLU A 263 -23.44 14.13 31.06
CA GLU A 263 -24.63 13.32 30.82
C GLU A 263 -25.50 13.92 29.70
N ARG A 264 -26.15 13.07 28.89
CA ARG A 264 -27.08 13.50 27.84
C ARG A 264 -28.47 12.92 28.08
N GLY A 265 -29.47 13.80 28.17
CA GLY A 265 -30.89 13.39 28.18
C GLY A 265 -31.37 12.84 26.82
N ILE A 266 -32.52 12.17 26.84
CA ILE A 266 -33.10 11.40 25.71
C ILE A 266 -33.41 12.27 24.48
N GLN A 267 -33.69 13.56 24.64
CA GLN A 267 -33.83 14.52 23.54
C GLN A 267 -33.32 15.89 23.97
N THR A 268 -32.18 16.32 23.44
CA THR A 268 -31.80 17.74 23.47
C THR A 268 -32.21 18.35 22.14
N VAL A 269 -33.32 19.10 22.14
CA VAL A 269 -33.67 19.97 21.00
C VAL A 269 -32.46 20.85 20.77
N ARG A 270 -31.83 20.76 19.59
CA ARG A 270 -30.55 21.45 19.30
C ARG A 270 -30.73 22.79 18.59
N PHE A 271 -31.85 22.96 17.89
CA PHE A 271 -32.16 24.13 17.09
C PHE A 271 -33.57 24.59 17.46
N GLU A 272 -33.70 25.86 17.81
CA GLU A 272 -34.97 26.51 18.12
C GLU A 272 -35.26 27.59 17.08
N PRO A 273 -36.43 27.55 16.40
CA PRO A 273 -36.82 28.60 15.47
C PRO A 273 -36.87 29.97 16.15
N LEU A 274 -36.50 31.02 15.41
CA LEU A 274 -36.66 32.40 15.89
C LEU A 274 -38.15 32.76 16.07
N ASN A 275 -38.44 33.65 17.01
CA ASN A 275 -39.76 34.23 17.19
C ASN A 275 -39.67 35.78 17.18
N PRO A 276 -40.21 36.46 16.15
CA PRO A 276 -40.89 35.91 14.97
C PRO A 276 -39.94 35.12 14.05
N ALA A 277 -40.48 34.17 13.28
CA ALA A 277 -39.71 33.33 12.38
C ALA A 277 -39.11 34.17 11.23
N VAL A 278 -37.83 33.93 10.94
CA VAL A 278 -37.10 34.57 9.84
C VAL A 278 -36.73 33.49 8.83
N THR A 279 -37.10 33.69 7.56
CA THR A 279 -36.77 32.78 6.46
C THR A 279 -35.77 33.46 5.55
N VAL A 280 -34.72 32.74 5.15
CA VAL A 280 -33.74 33.19 4.17
C VAL A 280 -33.99 32.52 2.83
N ASP A 281 -33.82 33.31 1.77
CA ASP A 281 -33.81 32.84 0.39
C ASP A 281 -32.45 32.23 0.06
N LEU A 282 -32.45 30.98 -0.39
CA LEU A 282 -31.25 30.22 -0.75
C LEU A 282 -31.12 30.04 -2.26
N THR A 283 -32.10 30.49 -3.06
CA THR A 283 -32.08 30.39 -4.52
C THR A 283 -30.90 31.17 -5.14
N ASN A 284 -30.45 32.22 -4.45
CA ASN A 284 -29.27 33.02 -4.80
C ASN A 284 -27.93 32.29 -4.58
N ALA A 285 -27.93 31.03 -4.12
CA ALA A 285 -26.73 30.19 -4.07
C ALA A 285 -26.07 30.01 -5.46
N GLY A 286 -26.89 30.07 -6.51
CA GLY A 286 -26.52 29.72 -7.86
C GLY A 286 -26.26 28.21 -8.02
N SER A 287 -25.94 27.80 -9.24
CA SER A 287 -25.47 26.44 -9.56
C SER A 287 -24.03 26.52 -10.07
N PRO A 288 -23.04 26.74 -9.18
CA PRO A 288 -21.65 26.92 -9.62
C PRO A 288 -21.20 25.72 -10.44
N ALA A 289 -20.71 25.96 -11.65
CA ALA A 289 -20.04 24.93 -12.41
C ALA A 289 -18.83 24.43 -11.59
N LEU A 290 -18.62 23.12 -11.53
CA LEU A 290 -17.41 22.57 -10.94
C LEU A 290 -16.26 22.85 -11.91
N GLU A 291 -15.49 23.90 -11.66
CA GLU A 291 -14.36 24.30 -12.51
C GLU A 291 -13.14 23.37 -12.38
N VAL A 292 -13.21 22.37 -11.49
CA VAL A 292 -12.14 21.41 -11.22
C VAL A 292 -12.64 19.98 -11.38
N GLU A 293 -11.79 19.12 -11.95
CA GLU A 293 -12.00 17.68 -11.92
C GLU A 293 -11.90 17.16 -10.48
N LEU A 294 -12.88 16.39 -10.03
CA LEU A 294 -12.93 15.88 -8.66
C LEU A 294 -11.83 14.83 -8.42
N PRO A 295 -11.28 14.73 -7.19
CA PRO A 295 -10.16 13.83 -6.87
C PRO A 295 -10.41 12.37 -7.28
N ALA A 296 -11.59 11.83 -6.99
CA ALA A 296 -11.93 10.44 -7.32
C ALA A 296 -11.97 10.19 -8.83
N ALA A 297 -12.60 11.09 -9.59
CA ALA A 297 -12.65 11.01 -11.04
C ALA A 297 -11.24 11.12 -11.65
N ARG A 298 -10.44 12.07 -11.15
CA ARG A 298 -9.05 12.28 -11.58
C ARG A 298 -8.16 11.08 -11.29
N ARG A 299 -8.29 10.44 -10.12
CA ARG A 299 -7.57 9.20 -9.80
C ARG A 299 -7.88 8.11 -10.81
N ASN A 300 -9.17 7.87 -11.09
CA ASN A 300 -9.59 6.85 -12.05
C ASN A 300 -9.07 7.15 -13.46
N ARG A 301 -9.13 8.42 -13.88
CA ARG A 301 -8.58 8.86 -15.18
C ARG A 301 -7.07 8.67 -15.25
N ILE A 302 -6.34 9.06 -14.20
CA ILE A 302 -4.88 8.92 -14.15
C ILE A 302 -4.46 7.44 -14.17
N GLN A 303 -5.16 6.57 -13.45
CA GLN A 303 -4.93 5.13 -13.53
C GLN A 303 -5.14 4.61 -14.96
N LYS A 304 -6.30 4.92 -15.54
CA LYS A 304 -6.69 4.43 -16.86
C LYS A 304 -5.80 4.97 -17.99
N ASN A 305 -5.48 6.26 -17.96
CA ASN A 305 -4.79 6.93 -19.08
C ASN A 305 -3.27 6.82 -19.00
N TYR A 306 -2.71 6.67 -17.79
CA TYR A 306 -1.26 6.68 -17.58
C TYR A 306 -0.71 5.36 -17.02
N GLY A 307 -1.55 4.33 -16.85
CA GLY A 307 -1.13 3.02 -16.35
C GLY A 307 -0.57 3.05 -14.93
N LEU A 308 -0.98 4.03 -14.10
CA LEU A 308 -0.51 4.13 -12.73
C LEU A 308 -1.31 3.22 -11.80
N SER A 309 -0.62 2.54 -10.87
CA SER A 309 -1.29 1.78 -9.81
C SER A 309 -2.17 2.67 -8.93
N ARG A 310 -3.14 2.05 -8.24
CA ARG A 310 -4.06 2.75 -7.34
C ARG A 310 -3.32 3.63 -6.32
N LEU A 311 -2.29 3.10 -5.67
CA LEU A 311 -1.52 3.80 -4.65
C LEU A 311 -0.79 5.01 -5.22
N ARG A 312 -0.19 4.88 -6.41
CA ARG A 312 0.48 6.00 -7.10
C ARG A 312 -0.50 7.08 -7.51
N ALA A 313 -1.63 6.70 -8.12
CA ALA A 313 -2.68 7.65 -8.48
C ALA A 313 -3.26 8.37 -7.25
N GLN A 314 -3.45 7.64 -6.14
CA GLN A 314 -3.89 8.21 -4.87
C GLN A 314 -2.87 9.20 -4.31
N PHE A 315 -1.59 8.84 -4.30
CA PHE A 315 -0.52 9.74 -3.88
C PHE A 315 -0.49 11.02 -4.72
N ILE A 316 -0.47 10.90 -6.06
CA ILE A 316 -0.45 12.05 -6.97
C ILE A 316 -1.67 12.93 -6.75
N CYS A 317 -2.87 12.35 -6.67
CA CYS A 317 -4.12 13.09 -6.53
C CYS A 317 -4.44 13.58 -5.12
N ARG A 318 -3.66 13.20 -4.08
CA ARG A 318 -3.90 13.69 -2.71
C ARG A 318 -3.74 15.22 -2.61
N GLU A 319 -2.98 15.83 -3.50
CA GLU A 319 -2.89 17.28 -3.65
C GLU A 319 -3.19 17.68 -5.09
N LYS A 320 -4.09 18.65 -5.29
CA LYS A 320 -4.46 19.11 -6.63
C LYS A 320 -3.23 19.61 -7.40
N ASP A 321 -2.40 20.39 -6.72
CA ASP A 321 -1.22 21.00 -7.33
C ASP A 321 -0.17 19.96 -7.75
N ARG A 322 -0.06 18.86 -6.99
CA ARG A 322 0.80 17.73 -7.37
C ARG A 322 0.27 17.00 -8.59
N ALA A 323 -1.05 16.78 -8.66
CA ALA A 323 -1.67 16.18 -9.84
C ALA A 323 -1.56 17.08 -11.08
N ASP A 324 -1.78 18.39 -10.93
CA ASP A 324 -1.58 19.37 -12.01
C ASP A 324 -0.14 19.35 -12.52
N TYR A 325 0.83 19.34 -11.60
CA TYR A 325 2.25 19.27 -11.93
C TYR A 325 2.62 17.99 -12.67
N PHE A 326 2.13 16.83 -12.19
CA PHE A 326 2.35 15.54 -12.82
C PHE A 326 1.85 15.51 -14.26
N GLU A 327 0.60 15.91 -14.49
CA GLU A 327 0.03 15.90 -15.83
C GLU A 327 0.71 16.91 -16.75
N ALA A 328 1.10 18.08 -16.23
CA ALA A 328 1.87 19.05 -16.98
C ALA A 328 3.24 18.48 -17.39
N ALA A 329 3.94 17.76 -16.51
CA ALA A 329 5.23 17.15 -16.84
C ALA A 329 5.08 16.06 -17.91
N VAL A 330 4.04 15.22 -17.80
CA VAL A 330 3.75 14.20 -18.82
C VAL A 330 3.39 14.83 -20.17
N ASN A 331 2.65 15.93 -20.18
CA ASN A 331 2.33 16.67 -21.41
C ASN A 331 3.56 17.32 -22.06
N GLU A 332 4.61 17.62 -21.28
CA GLU A 332 5.91 18.08 -21.77
C GLU A 332 6.78 16.93 -22.33
N GLY A 333 6.28 15.68 -22.29
CA GLY A 333 6.88 14.52 -22.96
C GLY A 333 7.62 13.55 -22.04
N SER A 334 7.48 13.65 -20.71
CA SER A 334 8.06 12.65 -19.80
C SER A 334 7.17 11.41 -19.67
N SER A 335 7.79 10.24 -19.55
CA SER A 335 7.03 9.00 -19.36
C SER A 335 6.25 9.03 -18.02
N PRO A 336 4.97 8.64 -18.00
CA PRO A 336 4.14 8.80 -16.81
C PRO A 336 4.65 8.05 -15.57
N LEU A 337 5.12 6.81 -15.75
CA LEU A 337 5.55 5.97 -14.64
C LEU A 337 6.83 6.49 -13.95
N PRO A 338 7.94 6.79 -14.67
CA PRO A 338 9.10 7.46 -14.09
C PRO A 338 8.77 8.81 -13.46
N THR A 339 7.91 9.60 -14.11
CA THR A 339 7.46 10.90 -13.57
C THR A 339 6.80 10.72 -12.21
N ALA A 340 5.82 9.81 -12.08
CA ALA A 340 5.15 9.53 -10.82
C ALA A 340 6.13 9.04 -9.74
N ARG A 341 7.07 8.17 -10.11
CA ARG A 341 8.11 7.64 -9.20
C ARG A 341 9.03 8.75 -8.67
N TRP A 342 9.54 9.62 -9.55
CA TRP A 342 10.46 10.69 -9.16
C TRP A 342 9.76 11.83 -8.42
N ILE A 343 8.48 12.09 -8.71
CA ILE A 343 7.66 13.00 -7.90
C ILE A 343 7.53 12.44 -6.48
N ALA A 344 7.15 11.17 -6.32
CA ALA A 344 6.96 10.54 -5.01
C ALA A 344 8.24 10.42 -4.19
N GLY A 345 9.38 10.20 -4.84
CA GLY A 345 10.69 10.12 -4.19
C GLY A 345 11.37 11.47 -4.11
N GLU A 346 12.21 11.76 -5.10
CA GLU A 346 13.24 12.79 -5.03
C GLU A 346 12.68 14.22 -4.98
N LEU A 347 11.66 14.53 -5.79
CA LEU A 347 11.07 15.87 -5.79
C LEU A 347 10.38 16.16 -4.44
N THR A 348 9.56 15.22 -3.94
CA THR A 348 8.90 15.40 -2.64
C THR A 348 9.92 15.54 -1.50
N ARG A 349 11.01 14.75 -1.53
CA ARG A 349 12.13 14.89 -0.58
C ARG A 349 12.72 16.30 -0.61
N LEU A 350 13.10 16.78 -1.79
CA LEU A 350 13.72 18.08 -1.99
C LEU A 350 12.83 19.24 -1.54
N LEU A 351 11.54 19.16 -1.84
CA LEU A 351 10.53 20.15 -1.42
C LEU A 351 10.38 20.17 0.10
N LYS A 352 10.32 19.00 0.74
CA LYS A 352 10.21 18.87 2.20
C LYS A 352 11.43 19.44 2.92
N GLU A 353 12.64 19.19 2.42
CA GLU A 353 13.89 19.72 2.99
C GLU A 353 13.92 21.26 3.04
N HIS A 354 13.27 21.90 2.09
CA HIS A 354 13.19 23.36 2.01
C HIS A 354 11.87 23.93 2.53
N GLY A 355 10.95 23.09 3.03
CA GLY A 355 9.63 23.52 3.49
C GLY A 355 8.78 24.17 2.39
N HIS A 356 9.01 23.84 1.13
CA HIS A 356 8.29 24.40 -0.02
C HIS A 356 7.23 23.44 -0.54
N SER A 357 6.11 23.98 -1.02
CA SER A 357 5.12 23.24 -1.80
C SER A 357 5.55 23.08 -3.27
N ILE A 358 4.90 22.19 -4.00
CA ILE A 358 5.17 21.98 -5.43
C ILE A 358 4.87 23.21 -6.30
N LYS A 359 4.11 24.19 -5.79
CA LYS A 359 3.90 25.49 -6.44
C LYS A 359 5.05 26.47 -6.26
N GLN A 360 5.84 26.31 -5.20
CA GLN A 360 6.92 27.23 -4.83
C GLN A 360 8.28 26.82 -5.42
N THR A 361 8.32 25.71 -6.15
CA THR A 361 9.55 25.17 -6.74
C THR A 361 9.98 25.91 -8.01
N ARG A 362 11.29 26.04 -8.20
CA ARG A 362 11.88 26.50 -9.48
C ARG A 362 11.96 25.39 -10.52
N ILE A 363 11.73 24.14 -10.13
CA ILE A 363 11.68 22.99 -11.02
C ILE A 363 10.29 22.98 -11.69
N THR A 364 10.11 23.74 -12.75
CA THR A 364 8.86 23.75 -13.54
C THR A 364 8.60 22.37 -14.16
N PRO A 365 7.34 22.01 -14.52
CA PRO A 365 7.03 20.73 -15.18
C PRO A 365 7.88 20.45 -16.42
N SER A 366 8.14 21.46 -17.26
CA SER A 366 8.99 21.33 -18.46
C SER A 366 10.44 20.95 -18.12
N ARG A 367 11.05 21.64 -17.16
CA ARG A 367 12.39 21.30 -16.65
C ARG A 367 12.45 19.89 -16.05
N PHE A 368 11.44 19.51 -15.28
CA PHE A 368 11.37 18.17 -14.72
C PHE A 368 11.27 17.12 -15.81
N ALA A 369 10.43 17.35 -16.82
CA ALA A 369 10.30 16.46 -17.97
C ALA A 369 11.62 16.31 -18.73
N GLY A 370 12.38 17.40 -18.91
CA GLY A 370 13.73 17.36 -19.49
C GLY A 370 14.69 16.45 -18.72
N ILE A 371 14.70 16.53 -17.38
CA ILE A 371 15.52 15.65 -16.52
C ILE A 371 15.13 14.19 -16.69
N ILE A 372 13.83 13.88 -16.63
CA ILE A 372 13.33 12.51 -16.78
C ILE A 372 13.66 11.97 -18.18
N SER A 373 13.47 12.79 -19.22
CA SER A 373 13.80 12.42 -20.60
C SER A 373 15.29 12.10 -20.79
N MET A 374 16.19 12.91 -20.21
CA MET A 374 17.63 12.64 -20.24
C MET A 374 18.00 11.35 -19.50
N LEU A 375 17.34 11.09 -18.37
CA LEU A 375 17.55 9.87 -17.60
C LEU A 375 17.08 8.62 -18.38
N GLU A 376 15.89 8.67 -18.97
CA GLU A 376 15.34 7.56 -19.76
C GLU A 376 16.15 7.30 -21.04
N GLN A 377 16.70 8.34 -21.66
CA GLN A 377 17.60 8.23 -22.81
C GLN A 377 19.01 7.75 -22.42
N GLY A 378 19.31 7.55 -21.13
CA GLY A 378 20.63 7.17 -20.64
C GLY A 378 21.71 8.23 -20.83
N LYS A 379 21.33 9.50 -21.05
CA LYS A 379 22.28 10.63 -21.20
C LYS A 379 22.94 11.01 -19.88
N ILE A 380 22.23 10.81 -18.77
CA ILE A 380 22.68 11.09 -17.41
C ILE A 380 22.38 9.89 -16.51
N SER A 381 23.19 9.72 -15.45
CA SER A 381 22.95 8.70 -14.43
C SER A 381 21.86 9.15 -13.45
N SER A 382 21.31 8.21 -12.67
CA SER A 382 20.37 8.53 -11.59
C SER A 382 20.99 9.45 -10.53
N GLY A 383 22.30 9.34 -10.27
CA GLY A 383 23.04 10.24 -9.38
C GLY A 383 23.07 11.66 -9.91
N ILE A 384 23.48 11.81 -11.18
CA ILE A 384 23.51 13.12 -11.86
C ILE A 384 22.11 13.74 -11.92
N ALA A 385 21.06 12.96 -12.15
CA ALA A 385 19.69 13.47 -12.16
C ALA A 385 19.26 14.07 -10.81
N LYS A 386 19.75 13.53 -9.68
CA LYS A 386 19.51 14.11 -8.34
C LYS A 386 20.27 15.43 -8.16
N ASP A 387 21.54 15.47 -8.54
CA ASP A 387 22.36 16.68 -8.47
C ASP A 387 21.79 17.78 -9.38
N LEU A 388 21.29 17.38 -10.55
CA LEU A 388 20.62 18.25 -11.51
C LEU A 388 19.32 18.83 -10.95
N LEU A 389 18.49 18.02 -10.29
CA LEU A 389 17.30 18.52 -9.58
C LEU A 389 17.67 19.57 -8.53
N GLN A 390 18.69 19.29 -7.69
CA GLN A 390 19.15 20.23 -6.67
C GLN A 390 19.68 21.53 -7.29
N ARG A 391 20.50 21.43 -8.34
CA ARG A 391 21.06 22.59 -9.03
C ARG A 391 19.97 23.46 -9.63
N ILE A 392 19.05 22.87 -10.40
CA ILE A 392 17.92 23.57 -11.02
C ILE A 392 17.03 24.19 -9.96
N TYR A 393 16.84 23.52 -8.83
CA TYR A 393 16.10 24.08 -7.72
C TYR A 393 16.74 25.36 -7.17
N SER A 394 18.07 25.38 -7.03
CA SER A 394 18.81 26.57 -6.56
C SER A 394 18.93 27.67 -7.61
N THR A 395 19.27 27.35 -8.85
CA THR A 395 19.61 28.36 -9.88
C THR A 395 18.44 28.71 -10.79
N GLY A 396 17.55 27.75 -11.05
CA GLY A 396 16.49 27.89 -12.05
C GLY A 396 17.00 27.86 -13.48
N GLU A 397 18.17 27.28 -13.73
CA GLU A 397 18.71 27.03 -15.08
C GLU A 397 17.95 25.89 -15.80
N THR A 398 18.16 25.73 -17.10
CA THR A 398 17.58 24.60 -17.86
C THR A 398 18.40 23.32 -17.63
N PRO A 399 17.77 22.12 -17.65
CA PRO A 399 18.49 20.85 -17.55
C PRO A 399 19.64 20.72 -18.55
N GLU A 400 19.40 21.11 -19.80
CA GLU A 400 20.34 21.01 -20.91
C GLU A 400 21.57 21.89 -20.69
N ASP A 401 21.37 23.14 -20.25
CA ASP A 401 22.47 24.08 -20.01
C ASP A 401 23.34 23.61 -18.85
N VAL A 402 22.73 23.12 -17.76
CA VAL A 402 23.47 22.60 -16.61
C VAL A 402 24.30 21.38 -17.02
N VAL A 403 23.70 20.41 -17.71
CA VAL A 403 24.42 19.20 -18.15
C VAL A 403 25.57 19.55 -19.09
N LYS A 404 25.38 20.51 -20.00
CA LYS A 404 26.43 20.96 -20.94
C LYS A 404 27.56 21.71 -20.24
N ASN A 405 27.23 22.64 -19.34
CA ASN A 405 28.21 23.46 -18.63
C ASN A 405 29.06 22.63 -17.67
N GLU A 406 28.43 21.67 -16.97
CA GLU A 406 29.08 20.76 -16.03
C GLU A 406 29.71 19.54 -16.72
N LYS A 407 29.53 19.39 -18.04
CA LYS A 407 29.99 18.25 -18.85
C LYS A 407 29.51 16.89 -18.31
N TRP A 408 28.28 16.84 -17.79
CA TRP A 408 27.65 15.68 -17.15
C TRP A 408 27.12 14.62 -18.16
N THR A 409 27.83 14.40 -19.25
CA THR A 409 27.52 13.33 -20.20
C THR A 409 27.97 11.99 -19.61
N LEU A 410 27.10 10.97 -19.69
CA LEU A 410 27.40 9.63 -19.21
C LEU A 410 28.55 9.00 -20.01
N LEU A 411 29.53 8.43 -19.30
CA LEU A 411 30.53 7.51 -19.82
C LEU A 411 29.94 6.10 -19.74
N SER A 412 29.49 5.58 -20.87
CA SER A 412 28.71 4.33 -20.93
C SER A 412 29.43 3.20 -21.67
N THR A 413 30.54 3.48 -22.35
CA THR A 413 31.26 2.45 -23.09
C THR A 413 32.38 1.81 -22.27
N GLU A 414 32.56 0.50 -22.44
CA GLU A 414 33.67 -0.23 -21.82
C GLU A 414 35.03 0.42 -22.16
N GLN A 415 35.21 0.86 -23.40
CA GLN A 415 36.43 1.54 -23.85
C GLN A 415 36.74 2.84 -23.10
N GLU A 416 35.71 3.62 -22.75
CA GLU A 416 35.89 4.88 -22.01
C GLU A 416 36.18 4.64 -20.52
N LEU A 417 35.62 3.58 -19.93
CA LEU A 417 35.75 3.28 -18.50
C LEU A 417 36.97 2.41 -18.18
N MET A 418 37.43 1.58 -19.12
CA MET A 418 38.54 0.65 -18.89
C MET A 418 39.82 1.35 -18.42
N PRO A 419 40.25 2.49 -18.98
CA PRO A 419 41.46 3.17 -18.51
C PRO A 419 41.39 3.66 -17.05
N SER A 420 40.20 4.04 -16.56
CA SER A 420 40.00 4.40 -15.14
C SER A 420 39.92 3.16 -14.25
N ILE A 421 39.33 2.07 -14.75
CA ILE A 421 39.27 0.78 -14.04
C ILE A 421 40.67 0.18 -13.88
N GLU A 422 41.48 0.17 -14.93
CA GLU A 422 42.85 -0.35 -14.88
C GLU A 422 43.72 0.46 -13.91
N ARG A 423 43.61 1.80 -13.93
CA ARG A 423 44.29 2.66 -12.95
C ARG A 423 43.81 2.41 -11.52
N ALA A 424 42.51 2.22 -11.31
CA ALA A 424 41.97 1.87 -9.99
C ALA A 424 42.55 0.55 -9.46
N LEU A 425 42.70 -0.45 -10.34
CA LEU A 425 43.27 -1.76 -10.00
C LEU A 425 44.79 -1.70 -9.76
N GLU A 426 45.53 -0.97 -10.60
CA GLU A 426 46.98 -0.79 -10.47
C GLU A 426 47.38 -0.03 -9.21
N GLN A 427 46.62 1.01 -8.85
CA GLN A 427 46.89 1.82 -7.65
C GLN A 427 46.44 1.14 -6.35
N ASN A 428 45.57 0.13 -6.44
CA ASN A 428 45.03 -0.59 -5.28
C ASN A 428 45.23 -2.11 -5.41
N PRO A 429 46.47 -2.61 -5.55
CA PRO A 429 46.74 -4.02 -5.84
C PRO A 429 46.28 -4.96 -4.71
N LYS A 430 46.32 -4.49 -3.45
CA LYS A 430 45.79 -5.23 -2.30
C LYS A 430 44.28 -5.43 -2.39
N SER A 431 43.55 -4.39 -2.78
CA SER A 431 42.10 -4.45 -2.98
C SER A 431 41.74 -5.36 -4.15
N ALA A 432 42.49 -5.31 -5.26
CA ALA A 432 42.30 -6.19 -6.41
C ALA A 432 42.55 -7.67 -6.07
N GLN A 433 43.59 -7.98 -5.28
CA GLN A 433 43.88 -9.36 -4.86
C GLN A 433 42.83 -9.88 -3.85
N SER A 434 42.43 -9.04 -2.90
CA SER A 434 41.35 -9.33 -1.95
C SER A 434 40.03 -9.64 -2.68
N LEU A 435 39.72 -8.88 -3.73
CA LEU A 435 38.58 -9.13 -4.62
C LEU A 435 38.67 -10.45 -5.37
N LYS A 436 39.84 -10.81 -5.92
CA LYS A 436 40.06 -12.11 -6.57
C LYS A 436 39.89 -13.29 -5.62
N ASN A 437 40.24 -13.12 -4.35
CA ASN A 437 40.05 -14.12 -3.30
C ASN A 437 38.60 -14.17 -2.80
N GLY A 438 37.69 -13.43 -3.43
CA GLY A 438 36.27 -13.41 -3.13
C GLY A 438 35.84 -12.33 -2.16
N ASP A 439 36.73 -11.57 -1.51
CA ASP A 439 36.32 -10.48 -0.60
C ASP A 439 35.74 -9.31 -1.40
N MET A 440 34.47 -8.99 -1.16
CA MET A 440 33.72 -8.01 -1.94
C MET A 440 33.73 -6.62 -1.31
N ALA A 441 34.19 -6.49 -0.05
CA ALA A 441 34.26 -5.21 0.64
C ALA A 441 35.10 -4.15 -0.11
N PRO A 442 36.22 -4.51 -0.77
CA PRO A 442 36.99 -3.53 -1.54
C PRO A 442 36.33 -3.09 -2.85
N LEU A 443 35.25 -3.73 -3.30
CA LEU A 443 34.59 -3.40 -4.56
C LEU A 443 34.02 -1.98 -4.53
N ASP A 444 33.33 -1.62 -3.45
CA ASP A 444 32.73 -0.29 -3.33
C ASP A 444 33.80 0.79 -3.20
N HIS A 445 34.94 0.48 -2.59
CA HIS A 445 36.09 1.37 -2.56
C HIS A 445 36.67 1.61 -3.97
N LEU A 446 36.87 0.54 -4.76
CA LEU A 446 37.34 0.67 -6.14
C LEU A 446 36.31 1.37 -7.04
N THR A 447 35.03 1.08 -6.84
CA THR A 447 33.93 1.75 -7.55
C THR A 447 33.93 3.23 -7.20
N GLY A 448 34.05 3.59 -5.92
CA GLY A 448 34.17 4.97 -5.45
C GLY A 448 35.40 5.68 -6.02
N PHE A 449 36.51 4.98 -6.18
CA PHE A 449 37.71 5.51 -6.84
C PHE A 449 37.42 5.86 -8.31
N VAL A 450 36.87 4.92 -9.08
CA VAL A 450 36.48 5.15 -10.48
C VAL A 450 35.41 6.24 -10.57
N MET A 451 34.50 6.31 -9.60
CA MET A 451 33.44 7.31 -9.58
C MET A 451 33.96 8.71 -9.29
N LYS A 452 34.93 8.84 -8.40
CA LYS A 452 35.62 10.09 -8.13
C LYS A 452 36.42 10.55 -9.35
N GLU A 453 37.10 9.62 -10.01
CA GLU A 453 37.92 9.91 -11.18
C GLU A 453 37.06 10.33 -12.39
N THR A 454 35.93 9.67 -12.58
CA THR A 454 34.96 10.00 -13.63
C THR A 454 34.06 11.17 -13.24
N GLY A 455 34.13 11.70 -12.01
CA GLY A 455 33.27 12.79 -11.54
C GLY A 455 31.79 12.43 -11.52
N GLY A 456 31.45 11.18 -11.20
CA GLY A 456 30.06 10.69 -11.18
C GLY A 456 29.45 10.40 -12.55
N ARG A 457 30.25 10.53 -13.63
CA ARG A 457 29.78 10.37 -15.02
C ARG A 457 29.63 8.91 -15.48
N ALA A 458 30.03 7.92 -14.71
CA ALA A 458 29.77 6.52 -15.03
C ALA A 458 28.55 5.99 -14.26
N ASP A 459 27.96 4.90 -14.74
CA ASP A 459 27.00 4.15 -13.94
C ASP A 459 27.74 3.26 -12.93
N PRO A 460 27.47 3.36 -11.61
CA PRO A 460 28.13 2.54 -10.61
C PRO A 460 27.97 1.03 -10.83
N THR A 461 26.84 0.58 -11.37
CA THR A 461 26.55 -0.82 -11.68
C THR A 461 27.41 -1.29 -12.85
N VAL A 462 27.53 -0.47 -13.90
CA VAL A 462 28.41 -0.76 -15.04
C VAL A 462 29.87 -0.80 -14.60
N VAL A 463 30.32 0.15 -13.78
CA VAL A 463 31.68 0.16 -13.23
C VAL A 463 31.95 -1.08 -12.38
N LYS A 464 31.03 -1.45 -11.47
CA LYS A 464 31.14 -2.67 -10.66
C LYS A 464 31.24 -3.91 -11.56
N SER A 465 30.39 -4.01 -12.57
CA SER A 465 30.38 -5.12 -13.53
C SER A 465 31.70 -5.22 -14.29
N LEU A 466 32.20 -4.11 -14.85
CA LEU A 466 33.45 -4.08 -15.60
C LEU A 466 34.67 -4.38 -14.72
N ILE A 467 34.72 -3.87 -13.48
CA ILE A 467 35.76 -4.26 -12.51
C ILE A 467 35.72 -5.77 -12.32
N LYS A 468 34.57 -6.35 -11.98
CA LYS A 468 34.42 -7.78 -11.73
C LYS A 468 34.80 -8.63 -12.94
N HIS A 469 34.38 -8.20 -14.13
CA HIS A 469 34.72 -8.84 -15.39
C HIS A 469 36.23 -8.83 -15.61
N ARG A 470 36.87 -7.68 -15.44
CA ARG A 470 38.32 -7.48 -15.67
C ARG A 470 39.21 -8.31 -14.74
N ILE A 471 38.76 -8.57 -13.51
CA ILE A 471 39.49 -9.38 -12.53
C ILE A 471 38.96 -10.81 -12.37
N HIS A 472 37.98 -11.22 -13.17
CA HIS A 472 37.38 -12.57 -13.17
C HIS A 472 37.04 -13.07 -11.76
N ILE A 473 36.33 -12.26 -10.96
CA ILE A 473 35.89 -12.71 -9.63
C ILE A 473 34.79 -13.75 -9.82
N SER A 474 35.02 -14.96 -9.33
CA SER A 474 34.04 -16.03 -9.35
C SER A 474 33.81 -16.59 -7.96
N VAL A 475 32.59 -16.38 -7.43
CA VAL A 475 32.19 -16.78 -6.08
C VAL A 475 30.90 -17.60 -6.16
N VAL A 476 30.80 -18.64 -5.33
CA VAL A 476 29.53 -19.32 -5.06
C VAL A 476 28.95 -18.76 -3.76
N TYR A 477 27.73 -18.22 -3.83
CA TYR A 477 27.03 -17.71 -2.65
C TYR A 477 26.15 -18.80 -2.07
N VAL A 478 26.19 -18.97 -0.75
CA VAL A 478 25.31 -19.88 0.01
C VAL A 478 24.37 -19.02 0.84
N LEU A 479 23.11 -18.93 0.41
CA LEU A 479 22.05 -18.20 1.10
C LEU A 479 21.36 -19.15 2.07
N THR A 480 21.32 -18.82 3.36
CA THR A 480 20.70 -19.69 4.37
C THR A 480 19.34 -19.15 4.78
N MET A 481 18.29 -19.94 4.57
CA MET A 481 16.95 -19.67 5.11
C MET A 481 16.71 -20.34 6.49
N GLY A 482 17.65 -21.18 6.92
CA GLY A 482 17.51 -22.04 8.09
C GLY A 482 17.36 -23.50 7.68
N GLY A 483 16.40 -24.19 8.32
CA GLY A 483 16.18 -25.62 8.15
C GLY A 483 17.20 -26.50 8.87
N THR A 484 17.05 -27.82 8.74
CA THR A 484 17.83 -28.79 9.52
C THR A 484 19.34 -28.73 9.26
N ILE A 485 19.77 -28.26 8.08
CA ILE A 485 21.20 -28.06 7.74
C ILE A 485 21.89 -27.10 8.72
N THR A 486 21.18 -26.08 9.20
CA THR A 486 21.73 -25.10 10.15
C THR A 486 21.06 -25.20 11.52
N ALA A 487 20.18 -26.18 11.76
CA ALA A 487 19.47 -26.33 13.02
C ALA A 487 20.39 -26.84 14.14
N GLN A 488 19.99 -26.59 15.38
CA GLN A 488 20.70 -27.05 16.57
C GLN A 488 19.74 -27.79 17.50
N LYS A 489 20.28 -28.80 18.20
CA LYS A 489 19.55 -29.51 19.24
C LYS A 489 19.71 -28.81 20.58
N LEU A 490 18.59 -28.45 21.21
CA LEU A 490 18.56 -27.83 22.53
C LEU A 490 18.79 -28.88 23.64
N PRO A 491 19.17 -28.47 24.86
CA PRO A 491 19.42 -29.40 25.97
C PRO A 491 18.22 -30.27 26.37
N ASP A 492 17.00 -29.83 26.07
CA ASP A 492 15.76 -30.58 26.29
C ASP A 492 15.46 -31.60 25.16
N GLY A 493 16.32 -31.67 24.15
CA GLY A 493 16.20 -32.57 23.00
C GLY A 493 15.35 -32.01 21.85
N THR A 494 14.76 -30.82 22.00
CA THR A 494 14.02 -30.15 20.92
C THR A 494 14.96 -29.51 19.89
N LEU A 495 14.44 -29.23 18.69
CA LEU A 495 15.19 -28.57 17.62
C LEU A 495 14.85 -27.09 17.59
N ALA A 496 15.86 -26.25 17.41
CA ALA A 496 15.71 -24.83 17.16
C ALA A 496 16.42 -24.43 15.88
N ALA A 497 15.98 -23.34 15.26
CA ALA A 497 16.74 -22.69 14.21
C ALA A 497 18.14 -22.34 14.75
N GLY A 498 19.18 -22.80 14.07
CA GLY A 498 20.55 -22.63 14.53
C GLY A 498 21.32 -21.58 13.72
N ASN A 499 22.62 -21.48 14.02
CA ASN A 499 23.47 -20.40 13.52
C ASN A 499 23.90 -20.66 12.07
N PRO A 500 23.72 -19.71 11.13
CA PRO A 500 24.24 -19.79 9.76
C PRO A 500 25.73 -20.13 9.68
N GLU A 501 26.53 -19.75 10.67
CA GLU A 501 27.96 -20.05 10.72
C GLU A 501 28.29 -21.54 10.89
N SER A 502 27.33 -22.34 11.37
CA SER A 502 27.45 -23.80 11.47
C SER A 502 27.67 -24.48 10.11
N ILE A 503 27.37 -23.80 9.00
CA ILE A 503 27.55 -24.35 7.65
C ILE A 503 28.99 -24.27 7.16
N ARG A 504 29.85 -23.41 7.75
CA ARG A 504 31.25 -23.22 7.29
C ARG A 504 32.03 -24.54 7.19
N PRO A 505 32.03 -25.41 8.21
CA PRO A 505 32.74 -26.70 8.12
C PRO A 505 32.17 -27.63 7.04
N LEU A 506 30.90 -27.48 6.69
CA LEU A 506 30.24 -28.28 5.66
C LEU A 506 30.58 -27.81 4.24
N THR A 507 30.99 -26.54 4.09
CA THR A 507 31.43 -25.98 2.79
C THR A 507 32.85 -26.36 2.40
N ASP A 508 33.66 -26.85 3.34
CA ASP A 508 35.03 -27.31 3.07
C ASP A 508 35.04 -28.73 2.46
N CYS A 509 34.73 -28.78 1.17
CA CYS A 509 34.61 -30.02 0.39
C CYS A 509 35.90 -30.41 -0.36
N GLY A 510 37.05 -29.80 -0.04
CA GLY A 510 38.34 -30.13 -0.66
C GLY A 510 38.60 -29.49 -2.02
N GLU A 511 37.80 -28.52 -2.45
CA GLU A 511 38.00 -27.76 -3.70
C GLU A 511 38.33 -26.28 -3.40
N HIS A 512 39.34 -25.72 -4.08
CA HIS A 512 39.82 -24.34 -3.86
C HIS A 512 38.99 -23.31 -4.63
N PHE A 513 37.83 -22.89 -4.12
CA PHE A 513 37.12 -21.70 -4.61
C PHE A 513 36.43 -20.94 -3.47
N PRO A 514 36.26 -19.61 -3.59
CA PRO A 514 35.66 -18.81 -2.53
C PRO A 514 34.15 -19.05 -2.44
N VAL A 515 33.71 -19.52 -1.28
CA VAL A 515 32.30 -19.66 -0.89
C VAL A 515 31.93 -18.54 0.09
N LYS A 516 30.81 -17.87 -0.15
CA LYS A 516 30.28 -16.83 0.75
C LYS A 516 28.94 -17.21 1.32
N ILE A 517 28.87 -17.30 2.65
CA ILE A 517 27.63 -17.60 3.36
C ILE A 517 26.93 -16.28 3.69
N ILE A 518 25.66 -16.17 3.30
CA ILE A 518 24.82 -15.02 3.57
C ILE A 518 23.56 -15.49 4.31
N PRO A 519 23.35 -15.03 5.56
CA PRO A 519 22.12 -15.34 6.27
C PRO A 519 20.96 -14.50 5.71
N VAL A 520 19.92 -15.18 5.22
CA VAL A 520 18.67 -14.52 4.77
C VAL A 520 17.67 -14.50 5.91
N CYS A 521 17.39 -15.67 6.47
CA CYS A 521 16.60 -15.84 7.70
C CYS A 521 17.09 -17.06 8.47
N GLY A 522 16.68 -17.16 9.74
CA GLY A 522 17.03 -18.27 10.63
C GLY A 522 15.78 -18.83 11.28
N MET A 523 14.96 -19.53 10.50
CA MET A 523 13.69 -20.11 10.95
C MET A 523 13.58 -21.58 10.56
N LEU A 524 12.63 -22.28 11.19
CA LEU A 524 12.22 -23.61 10.75
C LEU A 524 11.29 -23.46 9.53
N SER A 525 11.28 -24.43 8.61
CA SER A 525 10.54 -24.31 7.34
C SER A 525 9.04 -24.18 7.53
N GLU A 526 8.49 -24.78 8.58
CA GLU A 526 7.09 -24.73 8.96
C GLU A 526 6.64 -23.36 9.48
N GLU A 527 7.57 -22.48 9.84
CA GLU A 527 7.31 -21.09 10.25
C GLU A 527 7.45 -20.09 9.09
N THR A 528 7.83 -20.56 7.89
CA THR A 528 8.01 -19.69 6.71
C THR A 528 6.68 -19.12 6.24
N GLU A 529 6.61 -17.79 6.15
CA GLU A 529 5.47 -17.06 5.61
C GLU A 529 5.77 -16.55 4.18
N PRO A 530 4.74 -16.26 3.36
CA PRO A 530 4.96 -15.76 2.00
C PRO A 530 5.82 -14.50 1.92
N ARG A 531 5.75 -13.61 2.92
CA ARG A 531 6.57 -12.40 2.97
C ARG A 531 8.07 -12.67 3.10
N ASP A 532 8.47 -13.81 3.66
CA ASP A 532 9.88 -14.15 3.89
C ASP A 532 10.60 -14.45 2.57
N TRP A 533 9.87 -14.90 1.55
CA TRP A 533 10.40 -15.05 0.20
C TRP A 533 10.90 -13.73 -0.40
N ALA A 534 10.36 -12.58 0.02
CA ALA A 534 10.83 -11.28 -0.47
C ALA A 534 12.32 -11.04 -0.16
N SER A 535 12.76 -11.44 1.04
CA SER A 535 14.16 -11.34 1.45
C SER A 535 15.05 -12.26 0.60
N LEU A 536 14.62 -13.50 0.37
CA LEU A 536 15.33 -14.46 -0.46
C LEU A 536 15.45 -14.00 -1.91
N ILE A 537 14.34 -13.57 -2.52
CA ILE A 537 14.27 -13.10 -3.91
C ILE A 537 15.18 -11.88 -4.11
N ALA A 538 15.11 -10.90 -3.20
CA ALA A 538 15.94 -9.71 -3.28
C ALA A 538 17.43 -10.05 -3.13
N GLU A 539 17.77 -10.96 -2.22
CA GLU A 539 19.15 -11.37 -1.99
C GLU A 539 19.72 -12.09 -3.22
N ILE A 540 18.97 -13.04 -3.82
CA ILE A 540 19.36 -13.69 -5.07
C ILE A 540 19.60 -12.65 -6.16
N LYS A 541 18.65 -11.73 -6.37
CA LYS A 541 18.74 -10.69 -7.39
C LYS A 541 19.93 -9.77 -7.16
N GLU A 542 20.17 -9.34 -5.92
CA GLU A 542 21.34 -8.51 -5.56
C GLU A 542 22.65 -9.23 -5.89
N ARG A 543 22.78 -10.52 -5.58
CA ARG A 543 24.00 -11.28 -5.88
C ARG A 543 24.21 -11.49 -7.37
N MET A 544 23.13 -11.72 -8.12
CA MET A 544 23.19 -11.79 -9.59
C MET A 544 23.57 -10.44 -10.22
N GLU A 545 22.87 -9.35 -9.86
CA GLU A 545 23.13 -7.99 -10.35
C GLU A 545 24.52 -7.50 -9.99
N SER A 546 25.06 -8.00 -8.87
CA SER A 546 26.43 -7.72 -8.52
C SER A 546 27.37 -8.17 -9.64
N GLY A 547 27.12 -9.28 -10.35
CA GLY A 547 28.00 -9.80 -11.40
C GLY A 547 29.22 -10.58 -10.89
N THR A 548 29.24 -10.99 -9.61
CA THR A 548 30.26 -11.90 -9.05
C THR A 548 29.79 -13.32 -8.77
N ALA A 549 28.48 -13.56 -8.88
CA ALA A 549 27.91 -14.88 -8.62
C ALA A 549 28.13 -15.79 -9.82
N ASN A 550 28.91 -16.85 -9.62
CA ASN A 550 28.98 -17.97 -10.57
C ASN A 550 27.88 -18.98 -10.35
N GLY A 551 27.34 -19.01 -9.13
CA GLY A 551 26.22 -19.82 -8.74
C GLY A 551 25.75 -19.43 -7.36
N ILE A 552 24.48 -19.75 -7.09
CA ILE A 552 23.83 -19.47 -5.82
C ILE A 552 23.29 -20.79 -5.28
N VAL A 553 23.65 -21.13 -4.06
CA VAL A 553 23.10 -22.26 -3.32
C VAL A 553 22.16 -21.71 -2.26
N VAL A 554 20.97 -22.30 -2.10
CA VAL A 554 20.01 -21.94 -1.07
C VAL A 554 19.80 -23.13 -0.14
N THR A 555 20.13 -22.98 1.15
CA THR A 555 19.78 -24.00 2.15
C THR A 555 18.40 -23.73 2.72
N HIS A 556 17.58 -24.77 2.78
CA HIS A 556 16.18 -24.67 3.17
C HIS A 556 15.77 -25.86 4.03
N GLY A 557 14.65 -25.73 4.76
CA GLY A 557 13.98 -26.86 5.40
C GLY A 557 13.09 -27.64 4.42
N THR A 558 12.81 -28.90 4.73
CA THR A 558 12.16 -29.84 3.81
C THR A 558 10.68 -29.56 3.57
N ASP A 559 9.96 -29.03 4.56
CA ASP A 559 8.49 -28.97 4.51
C ASP A 559 7.98 -27.97 3.47
N THR A 560 8.66 -26.83 3.33
CA THR A 560 8.27 -25.75 2.41
C THR A 560 9.21 -25.63 1.19
N LEU A 561 10.23 -26.48 1.08
CA LEU A 561 11.14 -26.50 -0.08
C LEU A 561 10.42 -26.62 -1.43
N PRO A 562 9.39 -27.47 -1.61
CA PRO A 562 8.64 -27.55 -2.87
C PRO A 562 8.08 -26.21 -3.37
N TYR A 563 7.56 -25.39 -2.46
CA TYR A 563 7.00 -24.07 -2.79
C TYR A 563 8.10 -23.08 -3.16
N THR A 564 9.16 -23.01 -2.35
CA THR A 564 10.29 -22.10 -2.59
C THR A 564 11.02 -22.46 -3.88
N ALA A 565 11.26 -23.74 -4.15
CA ALA A 565 11.92 -24.20 -5.37
C ALA A 565 11.12 -23.81 -6.61
N ALA A 566 9.81 -24.09 -6.64
CA ALA A 566 8.95 -23.73 -7.75
C ALA A 566 8.86 -22.20 -7.93
N LEU A 567 8.81 -21.42 -6.83
CA LEU A 567 8.76 -19.95 -6.90
C LEU A 567 10.02 -19.39 -7.56
N LEU A 568 11.19 -19.87 -7.15
CA LEU A 568 12.45 -19.44 -7.75
C LEU A 568 12.56 -19.89 -9.21
N PHE A 569 12.01 -21.04 -9.59
CA PHE A 569 11.94 -21.46 -10.99
C PHE A 569 11.12 -20.49 -11.85
N TRP A 570 9.94 -20.07 -11.39
CA TRP A 570 9.10 -19.14 -12.14
C TRP A 570 9.75 -17.76 -12.31
N LEU A 571 10.47 -17.29 -11.29
CA LEU A 571 11.10 -15.96 -11.29
C LEU A 571 12.48 -15.95 -11.98
N PHE A 572 13.28 -17.00 -11.81
CA PHE A 572 14.69 -17.04 -12.20
C PHE A 572 15.03 -18.17 -13.18
N GLY A 573 14.06 -18.90 -13.73
CA GLY A 573 14.36 -20.02 -14.64
C GLY A 573 15.08 -19.63 -15.94
N SER A 574 15.08 -18.35 -16.33
CA SER A 574 15.87 -17.81 -17.45
C SER A 574 17.19 -17.17 -17.02
N ALA A 575 17.56 -17.22 -15.73
CA ALA A 575 18.76 -16.59 -15.18
C ALA A 575 20.05 -17.21 -15.73
N ASP A 576 21.01 -16.36 -16.08
CA ASP A 576 22.38 -16.76 -16.49
C ASP A 576 23.31 -17.11 -15.31
N VAL A 577 22.73 -17.32 -14.13
CA VAL A 577 23.42 -17.80 -12.93
C VAL A 577 22.62 -18.98 -12.38
N PRO A 578 23.20 -20.17 -12.18
CA PRO A 578 22.48 -21.31 -11.64
C PRO A 578 22.11 -21.09 -10.18
N ILE A 579 20.88 -21.45 -9.83
CA ILE A 579 20.38 -21.44 -8.44
C ILE A 579 20.11 -22.89 -8.02
N VAL A 580 20.71 -23.33 -6.92
CA VAL A 580 20.61 -24.71 -6.45
C VAL A 580 20.10 -24.74 -5.02
N LEU A 581 18.89 -25.26 -4.83
CA LEU A 581 18.32 -25.43 -3.50
C LEU A 581 18.73 -26.79 -2.91
N THR A 582 18.89 -26.85 -1.60
CA THR A 582 19.25 -28.07 -0.88
C THR A 582 18.66 -28.08 0.52
N ALA A 583 18.45 -29.28 1.06
CA ALA A 583 17.87 -29.51 2.39
C ALA A 583 18.41 -30.80 3.00
N SER A 584 18.14 -31.01 4.29
CA SER A 584 18.46 -32.24 5.01
C SER A 584 17.30 -32.61 5.93
N THR A 585 17.07 -33.91 6.14
CA THR A 585 16.14 -34.39 7.18
C THR A 585 16.83 -34.63 8.52
N ASN A 586 18.15 -34.81 8.50
CA ASN A 586 18.97 -35.07 9.70
C ASN A 586 19.86 -33.86 10.03
N LEU A 587 20.16 -33.66 11.31
CA LEU A 587 21.14 -32.67 11.73
C LEU A 587 22.52 -33.01 11.15
N PRO A 588 23.39 -32.01 10.92
CA PRO A 588 24.76 -32.25 10.47
C PRO A 588 25.56 -33.17 11.42
N GLU A 589 25.26 -33.15 12.72
CA GLU A 589 25.89 -34.01 13.72
C GLU A 589 25.35 -35.45 13.74
N ASP A 590 24.14 -35.66 13.22
CA ASP A 590 23.44 -36.95 13.24
C ASP A 590 23.68 -37.78 11.96
N GLY A 591 24.36 -37.22 10.94
CA GLY A 591 24.74 -37.96 9.72
C GLY A 591 25.32 -37.11 8.59
N GLU A 592 25.77 -37.77 7.52
CA GLU A 592 26.48 -37.13 6.40
C GLU A 592 25.57 -36.48 5.34
N GLN A 593 24.24 -36.68 5.42
CA GLN A 593 23.29 -36.23 4.39
C GLN A 593 23.39 -34.72 4.13
N ALA A 594 23.45 -33.89 5.18
CA ALA A 594 23.56 -32.45 5.06
C ALA A 594 24.83 -32.04 4.28
N LYS A 595 25.96 -32.69 4.58
CA LYS A 595 27.25 -32.45 3.91
C LYS A 595 27.20 -32.90 2.45
N GLN A 596 26.66 -34.08 2.18
CA GLN A 596 26.55 -34.63 0.82
C GLN A 596 25.65 -33.76 -0.07
N ASN A 597 24.47 -33.38 0.43
CA ASN A 597 23.52 -32.56 -0.31
C ASN A 597 24.09 -31.15 -0.58
N LEU A 598 24.77 -30.54 0.41
CA LEU A 598 25.42 -29.25 0.24
C LEU A 598 26.59 -29.33 -0.76
N SER A 599 27.40 -30.38 -0.70
CA SER A 599 28.51 -30.60 -1.64
C SER A 599 28.01 -30.74 -3.08
N LEU A 600 26.94 -31.52 -3.30
CA LEU A 600 26.29 -31.65 -4.60
C LEU A 600 25.75 -30.30 -5.07
N ALA A 601 25.14 -29.52 -4.18
CA ALA A 601 24.61 -28.20 -4.52
C ALA A 601 25.73 -27.23 -4.95
N LEU A 602 26.82 -27.17 -4.20
CA LEU A 602 27.98 -26.33 -4.51
C LEU A 602 28.63 -26.72 -5.86
N LYS A 603 28.80 -28.02 -6.09
CA LYS A 603 29.31 -28.54 -7.37
C LYS A 603 28.41 -28.15 -8.54
N THR A 604 27.10 -28.32 -8.37
CA THR A 604 26.10 -28.01 -9.41
C THR A 604 26.07 -26.51 -9.71
N ALA A 605 26.10 -25.67 -8.67
CA ALA A 605 26.14 -24.22 -8.80
C ALA A 605 27.40 -23.72 -9.54
N ARG A 606 28.48 -24.50 -9.55
CA ARG A 606 29.70 -24.19 -10.31
C ARG A 606 29.63 -24.66 -11.76
N GLU A 607 29.16 -25.89 -11.97
CA GLU A 607 29.26 -26.56 -13.27
C GLU A 607 28.15 -26.14 -14.24
N GLN A 608 26.98 -25.78 -13.72
CA GLN A 608 25.86 -25.34 -14.53
C GLN A 608 26.00 -23.87 -14.91
N LYS A 609 25.45 -23.49 -16.08
CA LYS A 609 25.49 -22.11 -16.56
C LYS A 609 24.20 -21.34 -16.26
N LYS A 610 23.06 -22.01 -16.27
CA LYS A 610 21.75 -21.42 -16.05
C LYS A 610 20.77 -22.41 -15.46
N GLY A 611 19.70 -21.90 -14.85
CA GLY A 611 18.57 -22.69 -14.37
C GLY A 611 18.48 -22.82 -12.84
N VAL A 612 17.38 -23.39 -12.40
CA VAL A 612 17.05 -23.64 -10.99
C VAL A 612 16.99 -25.14 -10.76
N PHE A 613 17.67 -25.62 -9.72
CA PHE A 613 17.88 -27.04 -9.42
C PHE A 613 17.58 -27.33 -7.95
N VAL A 614 17.20 -28.56 -7.64
CA VAL A 614 17.17 -29.06 -6.26
C VAL A 614 18.16 -30.21 -6.14
N ALA A 615 19.17 -30.05 -5.29
CA ALA A 615 20.18 -31.07 -5.02
C ALA A 615 19.86 -31.80 -3.71
N TYR A 616 19.50 -33.09 -3.81
CA TYR A 616 19.07 -33.87 -2.66
C TYR A 616 19.33 -35.37 -2.87
N ASN A 617 19.91 -36.04 -1.87
CA ASN A 617 20.23 -37.48 -1.85
C ASN A 617 20.99 -37.98 -3.09
N GLY A 618 21.95 -37.19 -3.58
CA GLY A 618 22.76 -37.57 -4.75
C GLY A 618 22.11 -37.32 -6.10
N GLU A 619 20.86 -36.82 -6.14
CA GLU A 619 20.13 -36.53 -7.36
C GLU A 619 19.91 -35.03 -7.58
N LEU A 620 19.74 -34.65 -8.84
CA LEU A 620 19.28 -33.33 -9.26
C LEU A 620 17.82 -33.41 -9.69
N LEU A 621 16.94 -32.82 -8.89
CA LEU A 621 15.50 -32.81 -9.08
C LEU A 621 15.04 -31.48 -9.66
N SER A 622 13.98 -31.53 -10.46
CA SER A 622 13.34 -30.32 -10.96
C SER A 622 12.73 -29.53 -9.80
N PRO A 623 12.82 -28.20 -9.80
CA PRO A 623 12.10 -27.36 -8.85
C PRO A 623 10.58 -27.43 -9.05
N LEU A 624 10.11 -27.71 -10.26
CA LEU A 624 8.69 -27.92 -10.53
C LEU A 624 8.25 -29.34 -10.19
N ASN A 625 7.00 -29.44 -9.74
CA ASN A 625 6.36 -30.66 -9.28
C ASN A 625 7.16 -31.44 -8.23
N LEU A 626 8.07 -30.78 -7.52
CA LEU A 626 8.79 -31.36 -6.42
C LEU A 626 7.80 -31.70 -5.30
N LYS A 627 7.86 -32.91 -4.75
CA LYS A 627 7.02 -33.31 -3.63
C LYS A 627 7.81 -34.12 -2.61
N PHE A 628 7.58 -33.83 -1.33
CA PHE A 628 8.14 -34.62 -0.24
C PHE A 628 7.23 -35.80 0.09
N ILE A 629 7.71 -37.04 -0.05
CA ILE A 629 6.88 -38.24 0.10
C ILE A 629 6.86 -38.78 1.54
N GLY A 630 7.93 -38.54 2.32
CA GLY A 630 7.93 -38.82 3.76
C GLY A 630 9.28 -39.30 4.30
N LYS A 631 9.40 -39.37 5.64
CA LYS A 631 10.65 -39.69 6.36
C LYS A 631 11.17 -41.13 6.17
N LYS A 632 10.29 -42.09 5.82
CA LYS A 632 10.64 -43.51 5.71
C LYS A 632 11.33 -43.84 4.38
N ASP A 633 10.88 -43.19 3.31
CA ASP A 633 11.47 -43.26 1.98
C ASP A 633 12.48 -42.12 1.76
N GLY A 634 12.45 -41.09 2.62
CA GLY A 634 13.51 -40.10 2.75
C GLY A 634 13.75 -39.21 1.53
N GLU A 635 12.82 -39.18 0.57
CA GLU A 635 13.10 -38.70 -0.79
C GLU A 635 12.07 -37.69 -1.30
N PHE A 636 12.59 -36.62 -1.89
CA PHE A 636 11.85 -35.77 -2.81
C PHE A 636 11.73 -36.47 -4.16
N ARG A 637 10.60 -36.27 -4.86
CA ARG A 637 10.43 -36.72 -6.24
C ARG A 637 9.70 -35.67 -7.07
N ASN A 638 10.00 -35.61 -8.36
CA ASN A 638 9.19 -34.85 -9.31
C ASN A 638 7.94 -35.65 -9.71
N TRP A 639 6.78 -35.24 -9.20
CA TRP A 639 5.48 -35.78 -9.58
C TRP A 639 5.12 -35.37 -11.01
N ASN A 640 4.37 -36.22 -11.72
CA ASN A 640 3.82 -35.90 -13.05
C ASN A 640 4.85 -35.51 -14.13
N MET A 641 6.15 -35.74 -13.89
CA MET A 641 7.23 -35.35 -14.80
C MET A 641 8.08 -36.56 -15.17
N LYS A 642 8.12 -36.86 -16.48
CA LYS A 642 8.99 -37.93 -17.02
C LYS A 642 10.45 -37.49 -17.16
N ARG A 643 10.67 -36.19 -17.32
CA ARG A 643 11.99 -35.57 -17.45
C ARG A 643 12.02 -34.32 -16.59
N PRO A 644 13.08 -34.08 -15.81
CA PRO A 644 13.19 -32.88 -15.00
C PRO A 644 13.38 -31.66 -15.90
N VAL A 645 12.81 -30.52 -15.47
CA VAL A 645 12.96 -29.23 -16.14
C VAL A 645 13.67 -28.27 -15.19
N PHE A 646 14.70 -27.58 -15.67
CA PHE A 646 15.54 -26.71 -14.85
C PHE A 646 15.56 -25.25 -15.34
N THR A 647 15.05 -24.99 -16.54
CA THR A 647 15.03 -23.65 -17.14
C THR A 647 13.63 -23.28 -17.57
N TYR A 648 13.33 -21.99 -17.58
CA TYR A 648 12.04 -21.44 -17.96
C TYR A 648 12.20 -20.11 -18.71
N GLU A 649 11.72 -20.06 -19.95
CA GLU A 649 11.81 -18.88 -20.83
C GLU A 649 10.42 -18.23 -21.07
N GLY A 650 9.45 -18.48 -20.17
CA GLY A 650 8.12 -17.88 -20.28
C GLY A 650 8.04 -16.44 -19.77
N GLY A 651 6.87 -15.80 -19.95
CA GLY A 651 6.68 -14.37 -19.70
C GLY A 651 7.03 -13.91 -18.28
N ILE A 652 6.84 -14.78 -17.27
CA ILE A 652 7.08 -14.44 -15.87
C ILE A 652 8.56 -14.18 -15.59
N SER A 653 9.44 -15.11 -15.96
CA SER A 653 10.88 -14.97 -15.71
C SER A 653 11.47 -13.83 -16.54
N GLY A 654 11.02 -13.67 -17.79
CA GLY A 654 11.42 -12.55 -18.65
C GLY A 654 11.05 -11.18 -18.06
N HIS A 655 9.80 -11.01 -17.61
CA HIS A 655 9.34 -9.76 -16.97
C HIS A 655 10.11 -9.49 -15.68
N PHE A 656 10.28 -10.52 -14.83
CA PHE A 656 10.97 -10.38 -13.56
C PHE A 656 12.46 -10.04 -13.72
N GLN A 657 13.12 -10.59 -14.75
CA GLN A 657 14.51 -10.23 -15.05
C GLN A 657 14.70 -8.74 -15.36
N GLY A 658 13.71 -8.11 -16.02
CA GLY A 658 13.71 -6.67 -16.30
C GLY A 658 13.56 -5.78 -15.05
N VAL A 659 13.11 -6.33 -13.91
CA VAL A 659 12.99 -5.58 -12.66
C VAL A 659 14.38 -5.34 -12.07
N THR A 660 14.84 -4.09 -12.06
CA THR A 660 16.13 -3.70 -11.46
C THR A 660 15.94 -3.34 -9.98
N SER A 661 16.72 -3.97 -9.10
CA SER A 661 16.72 -3.71 -7.64
C SER A 661 15.33 -3.77 -6.98
N PRO A 662 14.70 -4.97 -6.91
CA PRO A 662 13.36 -5.12 -6.35
C PRO A 662 13.33 -4.79 -4.86
N ASP A 663 12.38 -3.95 -4.45
CA ASP A 663 12.23 -3.51 -3.07
C ASP A 663 11.65 -4.64 -2.19
N ARG A 664 12.40 -5.03 -1.16
CA ARG A 664 12.04 -6.11 -0.22
C ARG A 664 10.69 -5.86 0.45
N SER A 665 10.42 -4.63 0.86
CA SER A 665 9.20 -4.27 1.60
C SER A 665 7.98 -4.30 0.68
N VAL A 666 8.14 -3.83 -0.56
CA VAL A 666 7.08 -3.87 -1.57
C VAL A 666 6.75 -5.31 -1.95
N MET A 667 7.75 -6.15 -2.22
CA MET A 667 7.51 -7.57 -2.52
C MET A 667 6.85 -8.29 -1.33
N ALA A 668 7.31 -8.04 -0.10
CA ALA A 668 6.70 -8.61 1.10
C ALA A 668 5.23 -8.22 1.23
N GLN A 669 4.88 -6.96 0.96
CA GLN A 669 3.50 -6.50 0.95
C GLN A 669 2.67 -7.21 -0.13
N ILE A 670 3.16 -7.27 -1.37
CA ILE A 670 2.46 -7.94 -2.48
C ILE A 670 2.23 -9.42 -2.17
N LEU A 671 3.25 -10.12 -1.69
CA LEU A 671 3.14 -11.54 -1.34
C LEU A 671 2.13 -11.77 -0.20
N ASN A 672 2.09 -10.88 0.79
CA ASN A 672 1.12 -10.95 1.89
C ASN A 672 -0.32 -10.65 1.43
N GLU A 673 -0.50 -9.67 0.54
CA GLU A 673 -1.80 -9.35 -0.08
C GLU A 673 -2.29 -10.50 -0.97
N ALA A 674 -1.39 -11.10 -1.76
CA ALA A 674 -1.68 -12.28 -2.58
C ALA A 674 -2.09 -13.47 -1.69
N ALA A 675 -1.37 -13.70 -0.58
CA ALA A 675 -1.70 -14.76 0.37
C ALA A 675 -3.07 -14.54 1.03
N SER A 676 -3.41 -13.29 1.36
CA SER A 676 -4.69 -12.94 1.99
C SER A 676 -5.89 -13.08 1.05
N SER A 677 -5.66 -13.19 -0.25
CA SER A 677 -6.70 -13.29 -1.29
C SER A 677 -6.77 -14.68 -1.95
N MET A 678 -5.98 -15.64 -1.48
CA MET A 678 -5.89 -16.99 -2.02
C MET A 678 -6.23 -18.03 -0.96
N ILE A 679 -6.94 -19.09 -1.36
CA ILE A 679 -7.08 -20.31 -0.54
C ILE A 679 -6.74 -21.56 -1.37
N SER A 680 -6.19 -22.57 -0.69
CA SER A 680 -5.98 -23.90 -1.27
C SER A 680 -6.92 -24.89 -0.59
N LEU A 681 -7.64 -25.69 -1.38
CA LEU A 681 -8.69 -26.60 -0.91
C LEU A 681 -8.49 -27.99 -1.51
N ARG A 682 -8.45 -29.00 -0.63
CA ARG A 682 -8.43 -30.40 -1.02
C ARG A 682 -9.80 -31.06 -0.86
N LEU A 683 -10.28 -31.74 -1.90
CA LEU A 683 -11.56 -32.44 -1.84
C LEU A 683 -11.49 -33.73 -1.00
N TYR A 684 -12.49 -33.92 -0.13
CA TYR A 684 -12.73 -35.19 0.55
C TYR A 684 -14.23 -35.54 0.54
N PRO A 685 -14.61 -36.83 0.65
CA PRO A 685 -16.02 -37.22 0.73
C PRO A 685 -16.69 -36.61 1.97
N GLY A 686 -17.72 -35.80 1.77
CA GLY A 686 -18.44 -35.11 2.85
C GLY A 686 -18.13 -33.62 2.98
N LEU A 687 -17.24 -33.06 2.15
CA LEU A 687 -17.03 -31.62 2.04
C LEU A 687 -18.30 -30.95 1.49
N ALA A 688 -19.03 -30.23 2.33
CA ALA A 688 -20.29 -29.58 1.96
C ALA A 688 -20.05 -28.27 1.21
N GLY A 689 -20.55 -28.16 -0.02
CA GLY A 689 -20.35 -26.98 -0.88
C GLY A 689 -20.85 -25.68 -0.25
N LYS A 690 -21.96 -25.75 0.52
CA LYS A 690 -22.53 -24.60 1.24
C LYS A 690 -21.59 -23.94 2.25
N HIS A 691 -20.67 -24.70 2.86
CA HIS A 691 -19.69 -24.13 3.80
C HIS A 691 -18.60 -23.40 3.03
N MET A 692 -18.22 -23.93 1.87
CA MET A 692 -17.19 -23.34 1.01
C MET A 692 -17.70 -22.05 0.35
N GLU A 693 -18.99 -21.94 0.02
CA GLU A 693 -19.60 -20.70 -0.50
C GLU A 693 -19.36 -19.49 0.41
N ARG A 694 -19.37 -19.70 1.74
CA ARG A 694 -19.10 -18.63 2.71
C ARG A 694 -17.65 -18.15 2.67
N LEU A 695 -16.71 -19.05 2.36
CA LEU A 695 -15.28 -18.71 2.26
C LEU A 695 -14.99 -17.82 1.04
N ILE A 696 -15.81 -17.90 0.01
CA ILE A 696 -15.67 -17.12 -1.24
C ILE A 696 -16.82 -16.13 -1.45
N ALA A 697 -17.51 -15.79 -0.35
CA ALA A 697 -18.53 -14.76 -0.36
C ALA A 697 -17.90 -13.42 -0.79
N ARG A 698 -18.70 -12.52 -1.35
CA ARG A 698 -18.21 -11.25 -1.90
C ARG A 698 -17.45 -10.40 -0.86
N ASP A 699 -17.66 -10.68 0.42
CA ASP A 699 -17.05 -10.08 1.60
C ASP A 699 -15.81 -10.75 2.16
N SER A 700 -15.44 -11.95 1.70
CA SER A 700 -14.27 -12.65 2.23
C SER A 700 -12.91 -12.11 1.76
N GLY A 701 -12.88 -11.33 0.67
CA GLY A 701 -11.62 -10.84 0.08
C GLY A 701 -10.85 -11.89 -0.73
N ILE A 702 -11.36 -13.12 -0.82
CA ILE A 702 -10.78 -14.18 -1.64
C ILE A 702 -11.11 -13.95 -3.11
N SER A 703 -10.08 -13.95 -3.96
CA SER A 703 -10.18 -13.85 -5.42
C SER A 703 -9.68 -15.11 -6.13
N THR A 704 -8.88 -15.95 -5.46
CA THR A 704 -8.25 -17.12 -6.06
C THR A 704 -8.44 -18.37 -5.19
N VAL A 705 -8.81 -19.48 -5.81
CA VAL A 705 -8.92 -20.80 -5.18
C VAL A 705 -8.08 -21.80 -5.96
N ILE A 706 -7.13 -22.45 -5.29
CA ILE A 706 -6.45 -23.63 -5.81
C ILE A 706 -7.20 -24.86 -5.31
N LEU A 707 -7.73 -25.68 -6.20
CA LEU A 707 -8.63 -26.78 -5.87
C LEU A 707 -8.05 -28.13 -6.29
N GLU A 708 -7.73 -29.00 -5.31
CA GLU A 708 -7.23 -30.34 -5.57
C GLU A 708 -8.39 -31.32 -5.83
N LEU A 709 -8.55 -31.70 -7.10
CA LEU A 709 -9.56 -32.62 -7.60
C LEU A 709 -9.09 -34.08 -7.53
N TYR A 710 -10.01 -35.02 -7.73
CA TYR A 710 -9.68 -36.44 -7.82
C TYR A 710 -9.22 -36.82 -9.23
N ALA A 711 -8.18 -37.66 -9.33
CA ALA A 711 -7.66 -38.19 -10.60
C ALA A 711 -7.47 -37.08 -11.65
N SER A 712 -7.93 -37.26 -12.88
CA SER A 712 -7.77 -36.31 -13.98
C SER A 712 -8.69 -35.06 -13.91
N GLY A 713 -9.16 -34.68 -12.72
CA GLY A 713 -9.97 -33.46 -12.53
C GLY A 713 -11.44 -33.71 -12.20
N THR A 714 -11.76 -34.85 -11.59
CA THR A 714 -13.13 -35.19 -11.21
C THR A 714 -13.51 -34.66 -9.83
N GLY A 715 -14.77 -34.26 -9.68
CA GLY A 715 -15.36 -33.77 -8.43
C GLY A 715 -16.85 -34.02 -8.37
N ASN A 716 -17.45 -33.91 -7.17
CA ASN A 716 -18.89 -34.13 -7.01
C ASN A 716 -19.69 -32.96 -7.61
N MET A 717 -20.34 -33.19 -8.75
CA MET A 717 -21.19 -32.21 -9.44
C MET A 717 -22.68 -32.59 -9.40
N ARG A 718 -23.07 -33.52 -8.51
CA ARG A 718 -24.49 -33.92 -8.34
C ARG A 718 -25.31 -32.75 -7.76
N ASN A 719 -26.64 -32.80 -7.89
CA ASN A 719 -27.50 -31.85 -7.21
C ASN A 719 -27.69 -32.28 -5.74
N SER A 720 -26.76 -31.90 -4.86
CA SER A 720 -26.80 -32.19 -3.43
C SER A 720 -25.97 -31.17 -2.61
N ASP A 721 -26.10 -31.21 -1.28
CA ASP A 721 -25.33 -30.36 -0.34
C ASP A 721 -23.81 -30.49 -0.46
N TYR A 722 -23.33 -31.58 -1.06
CA TYR A 722 -21.90 -31.89 -1.24
C TYR A 722 -21.39 -31.60 -2.66
N SER A 723 -22.19 -30.86 -3.44
CA SER A 723 -21.85 -30.46 -4.80
C SER A 723 -20.84 -29.31 -4.82
N LEU A 724 -19.91 -29.35 -5.77
CA LEU A 724 -19.04 -28.23 -6.09
C LEU A 724 -19.71 -27.20 -7.00
N LYS A 725 -20.83 -27.55 -7.65
CA LYS A 725 -21.48 -26.66 -8.60
C LYS A 725 -21.92 -25.32 -7.98
N PRO A 726 -22.56 -25.29 -6.79
CA PRO A 726 -22.90 -24.02 -6.14
C PRO A 726 -21.68 -23.16 -5.82
N LEU A 727 -20.58 -23.78 -5.38
CA LEU A 727 -19.32 -23.10 -5.11
C LEU A 727 -18.75 -22.43 -6.37
N LEU A 728 -18.65 -23.16 -7.49
CA LEU A 728 -18.13 -22.63 -8.74
C LEU A 728 -19.02 -21.50 -9.28
N LEU A 729 -20.34 -21.66 -9.23
CA LEU A 729 -21.30 -20.63 -9.61
C LEU A 729 -21.20 -19.37 -8.74
N GLN A 730 -21.03 -19.54 -7.43
CA GLN A 730 -20.87 -18.44 -6.50
C GLN A 730 -19.53 -17.73 -6.72
N GLY A 731 -18.45 -18.46 -6.94
CA GLY A 731 -17.16 -17.88 -7.28
C GLY A 731 -17.23 -17.07 -8.56
N ARG A 732 -17.90 -17.58 -9.61
CA ARG A 732 -18.14 -16.79 -10.83
C ARG A 732 -18.90 -15.50 -10.58
N LYS A 733 -19.90 -15.50 -9.69
CA LYS A 733 -20.63 -14.27 -9.29
C LYS A 733 -19.78 -13.30 -8.48
N SER A 734 -18.88 -13.83 -7.66
CA SER A 734 -17.95 -13.06 -6.82
C SER A 734 -16.64 -12.69 -7.53
N ASN A 735 -16.47 -13.05 -8.80
CA ASN A 735 -15.22 -12.92 -9.57
C ASN A 735 -14.02 -13.65 -8.94
N VAL A 736 -14.25 -14.88 -8.47
CA VAL A 736 -13.26 -15.79 -7.91
C VAL A 736 -12.85 -16.81 -8.96
N ARG A 737 -11.54 -17.00 -9.15
CA ARG A 737 -10.96 -17.95 -10.09
C ARG A 737 -10.60 -19.27 -9.41
N PHE A 738 -10.83 -20.37 -10.11
CA PHE A 738 -10.52 -21.72 -9.63
C PHE A 738 -9.43 -22.34 -10.51
N TYR A 739 -8.26 -22.58 -9.95
CA TYR A 739 -7.15 -23.28 -10.59
C TYR A 739 -7.09 -24.70 -10.04
N CYS A 740 -7.23 -25.70 -10.90
CA CYS A 740 -7.44 -27.08 -10.47
C CYS A 740 -6.21 -27.95 -10.67
N THR A 741 -5.77 -28.60 -9.58
CA THR A 741 -4.69 -29.59 -9.54
C THR A 741 -5.23 -30.97 -9.16
N SER A 742 -4.39 -32.00 -9.20
CA SER A 742 -4.77 -33.37 -8.84
C SER A 742 -4.20 -33.79 -7.49
N GLN A 743 -5.00 -34.53 -6.73
CA GLN A 743 -4.53 -35.23 -5.52
C GLN A 743 -3.65 -36.45 -5.84
N GLN A 744 -3.63 -36.90 -7.09
CA GLN A 744 -2.92 -38.08 -7.56
C GLN A 744 -1.84 -37.69 -8.57
N GLU A 745 -0.92 -38.62 -8.85
CA GLU A 745 0.08 -38.43 -9.89
C GLU A 745 -0.54 -38.63 -11.28
N CYS A 746 -1.28 -37.62 -11.74
CA CYS A 746 -1.82 -37.52 -13.08
C CYS A 746 -1.97 -36.05 -13.49
N SER A 747 -2.20 -35.83 -14.79
CA SER A 747 -2.55 -34.52 -15.32
C SER A 747 -4.05 -34.26 -15.16
N VAL A 748 -4.42 -33.03 -14.80
CA VAL A 748 -5.81 -32.58 -14.81
C VAL A 748 -6.21 -32.26 -16.25
N ASP A 749 -7.16 -33.05 -16.78
CA ASP A 749 -7.73 -32.88 -18.10
C ASP A 749 -9.26 -32.97 -18.01
N PHE A 750 -9.91 -31.84 -18.25
CA PHE A 750 -11.36 -31.74 -18.16
C PHE A 750 -12.11 -32.35 -19.36
N SER A 751 -11.42 -32.89 -20.36
CA SER A 751 -12.03 -33.56 -21.50
C SER A 751 -12.39 -35.02 -21.25
N GLU A 752 -11.80 -35.68 -20.25
CA GLU A 752 -11.91 -37.14 -20.08
C GLU A 752 -13.26 -37.60 -19.49
N TYR A 753 -13.78 -36.90 -18.48
CA TYR A 753 -14.96 -37.32 -17.72
C TYR A 753 -16.08 -36.28 -17.80
N SER A 754 -17.33 -36.72 -17.82
CA SER A 754 -18.48 -35.80 -17.85
C SER A 754 -18.55 -34.90 -16.61
N THR A 755 -18.03 -35.36 -15.46
CA THR A 755 -17.96 -34.57 -14.22
C THR A 755 -16.87 -33.51 -14.28
N SER A 756 -15.72 -33.80 -14.88
CA SER A 756 -14.63 -32.84 -15.06
C SER A 756 -14.99 -31.78 -16.12
N ALA A 757 -15.66 -32.19 -17.21
CA ALA A 757 -16.23 -31.26 -18.20
C ALA A 757 -17.26 -30.29 -17.59
N ASN A 758 -18.02 -30.74 -16.58
CA ASN A 758 -18.95 -29.86 -15.86
C ASN A 758 -18.22 -28.84 -14.98
N VAL A 759 -17.10 -29.23 -14.34
CA VAL A 759 -16.25 -28.30 -13.57
C VAL A 759 -15.67 -27.23 -14.48
N TRP A 760 -15.19 -27.61 -15.67
CA TRP A 760 -14.70 -26.68 -16.69
C TRP A 760 -15.77 -25.70 -17.18
N ARG A 761 -17.00 -26.20 -17.44
CA ARG A 761 -18.11 -25.36 -17.92
C ARG A 761 -18.46 -24.24 -16.94
N GLU A 762 -18.23 -24.44 -15.65
CA GLU A 762 -18.48 -23.41 -14.63
C GLU A 762 -17.30 -22.42 -14.45
N GLY A 763 -16.25 -22.52 -15.28
CA GLY A 763 -15.16 -21.54 -15.37
C GLY A 763 -13.90 -21.89 -14.58
N ALA A 764 -13.75 -23.13 -14.13
CA ALA A 764 -12.51 -23.62 -13.53
C ALA A 764 -11.44 -23.90 -14.60
N VAL A 765 -10.17 -23.67 -14.24
CA VAL A 765 -9.01 -23.79 -15.14
C VAL A 765 -8.20 -25.04 -14.76
N PRO A 766 -7.95 -25.98 -15.68
CA PRO A 766 -7.10 -27.14 -15.42
C PRO A 766 -5.62 -26.72 -15.43
N MET A 767 -4.87 -27.05 -14.38
CA MET A 767 -3.43 -26.72 -14.29
C MET A 767 -2.52 -27.81 -14.86
N GLY A 768 -3.08 -28.71 -15.69
CA GLY A 768 -2.35 -29.76 -16.36
C GLY A 768 -1.61 -30.68 -15.40
N SER A 769 -0.32 -30.89 -15.63
CA SER A 769 0.55 -31.76 -14.82
C SER A 769 1.07 -31.09 -13.54
N LEU A 770 0.83 -29.79 -13.34
CA LEU A 770 1.41 -29.06 -12.23
C LEU A 770 0.86 -29.53 -10.87
N THR A 771 1.74 -29.67 -9.88
CA THR A 771 1.33 -29.94 -8.50
C THR A 771 0.79 -28.67 -7.83
N THR A 772 0.04 -28.85 -6.74
CA THR A 772 -0.50 -27.74 -5.93
C THR A 772 0.58 -26.78 -5.47
N GLU A 773 1.74 -27.28 -5.06
CA GLU A 773 2.89 -26.48 -4.63
C GLU A 773 3.41 -25.61 -5.79
N SER A 774 3.49 -26.18 -6.99
CA SER A 774 3.96 -25.49 -8.19
C SER A 774 3.00 -24.41 -8.68
N VAL A 775 1.69 -24.68 -8.61
CA VAL A 775 0.63 -23.71 -8.95
C VAL A 775 0.53 -22.59 -7.91
N THR A 776 0.68 -22.93 -6.62
CA THR A 776 0.71 -21.93 -5.55
C THR A 776 1.89 -20.99 -5.74
N ALA A 777 3.08 -21.54 -6.03
CA ALA A 777 4.25 -20.74 -6.36
C ALA A 777 4.07 -19.89 -7.63
N LEU A 778 3.42 -20.43 -8.66
CA LEU A 778 3.08 -19.69 -9.89
C LEU A 778 2.20 -18.47 -9.61
N TYR A 779 1.20 -18.63 -8.73
CA TYR A 779 0.33 -17.53 -8.30
C TYR A 779 1.10 -16.41 -7.61
N PHE A 780 1.99 -16.76 -6.67
CA PHE A 780 2.84 -15.77 -6.01
C PHE A 780 3.82 -15.09 -6.98
N ALA A 781 4.45 -15.85 -7.89
CA ALA A 781 5.34 -15.30 -8.91
C ALA A 781 4.60 -14.32 -9.84
N SER A 782 3.41 -14.70 -10.29
CA SER A 782 2.58 -13.88 -11.17
C SER A 782 2.07 -12.62 -10.45
N SER A 783 1.74 -12.72 -9.16
CA SER A 783 1.33 -11.58 -8.34
C SER A 783 2.43 -10.53 -8.18
N LEU A 784 3.71 -10.94 -8.15
CA LEU A 784 4.84 -10.03 -8.05
C LEU A 784 5.06 -9.17 -9.30
N ILE A 785 4.55 -9.60 -10.46
CA ILE A 785 4.82 -8.94 -11.75
C ILE A 785 3.56 -8.44 -12.47
N SER A 786 2.38 -8.68 -11.90
CA SER A 786 1.11 -8.22 -12.47
C SER A 786 0.63 -6.95 -11.80
N ASP A 787 0.15 -6.00 -12.60
CA ASP A 787 -0.43 -4.74 -12.12
C ASP A 787 -1.96 -4.81 -12.06
N THR A 788 -2.58 -5.83 -12.68
CA THR A 788 -4.04 -6.02 -12.73
C THR A 788 -4.43 -7.49 -12.54
N ALA A 789 -5.67 -7.73 -12.12
CA ALA A 789 -6.23 -9.08 -12.00
C ALA A 789 -6.31 -9.82 -13.36
N GLU A 790 -6.56 -9.10 -14.45
CA GLU A 790 -6.60 -9.67 -15.81
C GLU A 790 -5.21 -10.14 -16.26
N GLU A 791 -4.18 -9.36 -15.95
CA GLU A 791 -2.79 -9.76 -16.22
C GLU A 791 -2.37 -10.97 -15.38
N LEU A 792 -2.73 -10.99 -14.10
CA LEU A 792 -2.53 -12.14 -13.22
C LEU A 792 -3.17 -13.41 -13.79
N GLU A 793 -4.44 -13.34 -14.21
CA GLU A 793 -5.16 -14.44 -14.84
C GLU A 793 -4.46 -14.94 -16.11
N ASN A 794 -4.07 -14.01 -17.00
CA ASN A 794 -3.37 -14.36 -18.23
C ASN A 794 -2.01 -15.05 -17.96
N LEU A 795 -1.23 -14.56 -16.98
CA LEU A 795 0.04 -15.19 -16.59
C LEU A 795 -0.18 -16.59 -16.02
N MET A 796 -1.20 -16.77 -15.17
CA MET A 796 -1.55 -18.09 -14.61
C MET A 796 -1.93 -19.10 -15.70
N GLU A 797 -2.74 -18.69 -16.67
CA GLU A 797 -3.23 -19.59 -17.73
C GLU A 797 -2.16 -19.88 -18.80
N THR A 798 -1.31 -18.91 -19.14
CA THR A 798 -0.29 -19.07 -20.19
C THR A 798 0.94 -19.84 -19.72
N ALA A 799 1.28 -19.79 -18.43
CA ALA A 799 2.42 -20.51 -17.88
C ALA A 799 2.31 -22.04 -18.04
N ILE A 800 1.09 -22.58 -18.05
CA ILE A 800 0.82 -24.01 -18.24
C ILE A 800 1.30 -24.51 -19.60
N TYR A 801 1.18 -23.68 -20.65
CA TYR A 801 1.61 -24.05 -22.00
C TYR A 801 3.13 -23.91 -22.21
N SER A 802 3.82 -23.31 -21.24
CA SER A 802 5.24 -22.98 -21.32
C SER A 802 6.14 -23.97 -20.58
N VAL A 803 5.55 -24.99 -19.94
CA VAL A 803 6.20 -26.05 -19.16
C VAL A 803 5.62 -27.40 -19.58
#